data_AF-A0A847JTW2-F1
#
_entry.id   AF-A0A847JTW2-F1
#
_cell.length_a   1.000
_cell.length_b   1.000
_cell.length_c   1.000
_cell.angle_alpha   90.00
_cell.angle_beta   90.00
_cell.angle_gamma   90.00
#
_symmetry.space_group_name_H-M   'P 1'
#
loop_
_entity.id
_entity.type
_entity.pdbx_description
1 polymer ?
#
loop_
_entity_poly.entity_id
_entity_poly.type
_entity_poly.pdbx_seq_one_letter_code
_entity_poly.pdbx_strand_id
1 'polypeptide(L)'
;MIWNVLHRRAAWGLFLAILPAALLALVAVAAPDTQGVLRFDFETGDLQGWEVVEGAFERPVCDREFFHNEPTVPYSKQGRYLLSTLARNDPYPDDRMVGVIESPVFVLEGPTITFMVGGGERDETYVALCTDDGREVRHARGPDHERMQPVEWHVPELVGKRAFLRVVDRSTGGWGHITCDDFRMRGRLDAEATRTRNDRRRSERFAAAAGSLRAAVHDLVATFGDRYARGSAYLRRLDELQAAATARPDALTELETLRREALLDNPLLTQQPIAFVVRPQYRPDHHSTETLFQVGELNTASFEGGSALKLIDFSRGGEVRTLLELPEGIVRDPEVSFDGSRMLVSMRRSRDDDYHIYEVTLEAPPRVRQLTFGQELADIDPMYLPDGSIVFSSTRDPKLCQCNRHIQANLFRMDADGSNIRQIGRNTLFEGHPSLMPDGRIVYYRWEYVDKHFGPAFGLWTANPDGTNHAVYYHNNAWSPGAILDPRAVPGTRYVVATFGSCHDRPWGAIAIVDAARGLEGHLPLVHTWPADLPAYLTNRKDYGEGLSEHRSAYQIDSLVRLQPKYEDPYPLSAKYILCSRMVSGERMGLFLLDVFGNEILLHVEGPGCYDPIPVAPRPVPPRIPDRVRHAETEGTLYLTDVYRGEGMERVKRGAIKYLRVVEAPPKRFWSNGSWGIDATQAPAMNWNCTSNKRILGDVPVAPDGSAYFRVPADRFVFFQALDADKMMVQTMRSGTMVRPGEKLGCVGCHEGRTTTVPSGRRPSTVTRPPSALTPWYGPERDFSYAAEVQPVFDRHCVGCHDYGKAAGRALVLAGDPGLVFNASYSALRSKSGARWTPHRPGAPRKLVKAVDDGPAEILPAYAWGSHRSRLVDVIRGEHHGVQLDRESVERIVTWIDMNAPYYGSYSTPYPDHPFGRSPLDGAQLGRLSQLVGKPLGDVASEFEGSQISFARPAMSPALSGLAERDPAAFAEALQIIEAGRRRLAETPREDMPGWKLTASDARRQSKADRQGEEERAVLRRLAERERAAGSR
;
A
#
# COMPACT_ATOMS: atom_id res chain seq x y z
N MET A 1 18.85 4.98 -3.79
CA MET A 1 20.25 4.60 -4.10
C MET A 1 20.30 4.20 -5.56
N ILE A 2 20.93 5.02 -6.42
CA ILE A 2 21.08 4.80 -7.87
C ILE A 2 22.58 4.77 -8.19
N TRP A 3 23.05 3.68 -8.78
CA TRP A 3 24.28 3.47 -9.59
C TRP A 3 24.35 1.95 -9.84
N ASN A 4 24.69 1.37 -11.00
CA ASN A 4 25.20 1.81 -12.29
C ASN A 4 25.00 0.63 -13.27
N VAL A 5 24.46 0.84 -14.47
CA VAL A 5 24.41 -0.18 -15.56
C VAL A 5 25.06 0.41 -16.80
N LEU A 6 26.13 -0.23 -17.30
CA LEU A 6 26.68 0.02 -18.64
C LEU A 6 27.27 -1.28 -19.25
N HIS A 7 26.52 -1.82 -20.22
CA HIS A 7 26.92 -2.12 -21.61
C HIS A 7 27.88 -3.26 -22.04
N ARG A 8 27.31 -4.18 -22.85
CA ARG A 8 27.72 -4.74 -24.21
C ARG A 8 27.61 -6.28 -24.24
N ARG A 9 26.64 -6.92 -24.92
CA ARG A 9 26.39 -7.15 -26.37
C ARG A 9 27.51 -7.88 -27.14
N ALA A 10 27.25 -9.14 -27.51
CA ALA A 10 27.52 -9.85 -28.77
C ALA A 10 27.18 -11.35 -28.57
N ALA A 11 26.78 -12.22 -29.49
CA ALA A 11 26.23 -12.19 -30.84
C ALA A 11 26.23 -13.66 -31.34
N TRP A 12 25.07 -14.20 -31.77
CA TRP A 12 24.89 -15.28 -32.79
C TRP A 12 25.30 -16.73 -32.39
N GLY A 13 24.65 -17.82 -32.82
CA GLY A 13 23.62 -18.06 -33.83
C GLY A 13 23.05 -19.50 -33.82
N LEU A 14 22.18 -19.76 -34.80
CA LEU A 14 21.31 -20.93 -35.14
C LEU A 14 21.98 -22.34 -34.99
N PHE A 15 21.29 -23.49 -34.82
CA PHE A 15 20.24 -24.10 -35.66
C PHE A 15 19.78 -25.50 -35.12
N LEU A 16 18.57 -25.94 -35.51
CA LEU A 16 18.06 -27.32 -35.81
C LEU A 16 17.56 -28.32 -34.72
N ALA A 17 16.22 -28.43 -34.66
CA ALA A 17 15.33 -29.59 -34.97
C ALA A 17 15.30 -30.94 -34.19
N ILE A 18 14.13 -31.17 -33.54
CA ILE A 18 13.11 -32.27 -33.70
C ILE A 18 13.54 -33.77 -33.62
N LEU A 19 13.15 -34.47 -32.52
CA LEU A 19 12.15 -35.59 -32.39
C LEU A 19 12.33 -36.35 -31.04
N PRO A 20 11.27 -36.99 -30.49
CA PRO A 20 11.22 -37.52 -29.13
C PRO A 20 11.66 -38.98 -29.06
N ALA A 21 12.48 -39.32 -28.07
CA ALA A 21 12.76 -40.71 -27.70
C ALA A 21 12.28 -40.93 -26.27
N ALA A 22 11.29 -41.81 -26.13
CA ALA A 22 10.84 -42.33 -24.85
C ALA A 22 12.03 -42.97 -24.11
N LEU A 23 12.36 -42.44 -22.92
CA LEU A 23 13.29 -43.09 -22.00
C LEU A 23 12.50 -43.58 -20.79
N LEU A 24 12.43 -44.91 -20.63
CA LEU A 24 12.24 -45.51 -19.31
C LEU A 24 13.41 -45.07 -18.43
N ALA A 25 13.16 -44.20 -17.46
CA ALA A 25 14.11 -43.89 -16.41
C ALA A 25 14.21 -45.11 -15.47
N LEU A 26 15.34 -45.82 -15.52
CA LEU A 26 15.76 -46.68 -14.42
C LEU A 26 16.06 -45.78 -13.20
N VAL A 27 15.24 -45.90 -12.15
CA VAL A 27 15.51 -45.28 -10.84
C VAL A 27 16.73 -45.97 -10.24
N ALA A 28 17.86 -45.24 -10.12
CA ALA A 28 18.98 -45.67 -9.30
C ALA A 28 18.59 -45.46 -7.82
N VAL A 29 18.14 -46.53 -7.17
CA VAL A 29 17.92 -46.53 -5.72
C VAL A 29 19.27 -46.36 -5.02
N ALA A 30 19.33 -45.51 -4.00
CA ALA A 30 20.52 -45.33 -3.15
C ALA A 30 21.13 -46.70 -2.81
N ALA A 31 22.37 -46.95 -3.23
CA ALA A 31 23.02 -48.23 -2.98
C ALA A 31 23.36 -48.33 -1.49
N PRO A 32 22.90 -49.36 -0.76
CA PRO A 32 23.41 -49.60 0.58
C PRO A 32 24.90 -49.92 0.46
N ASP A 33 25.74 -49.13 1.13
CA ASP A 33 27.11 -49.54 1.36
C ASP A 33 27.09 -50.84 2.17
N THR A 34 28.11 -51.67 1.97
CA THR A 34 28.33 -53.00 2.54
C THR A 34 28.36 -53.05 4.09
N GLN A 35 28.01 -51.94 4.77
CA GLN A 35 28.02 -51.74 6.22
C GLN A 35 26.66 -51.34 6.86
N GLY A 36 25.55 -51.30 6.11
CA GLY A 36 24.22 -50.98 6.69
C GLY A 36 23.98 -49.50 7.02
N VAL A 37 24.74 -48.61 6.37
CA VAL A 37 24.57 -47.16 6.43
C VAL A 37 23.75 -46.71 5.21
N LEU A 38 22.61 -46.08 5.45
CA LEU A 38 21.80 -45.38 4.46
C LEU A 38 22.39 -43.99 4.24
N ARG A 39 22.56 -43.61 2.96
CA ARG A 39 23.19 -42.35 2.58
C ARG A 39 22.41 -41.62 1.48
N PHE A 40 22.25 -40.30 1.65
CA PHE A 40 21.83 -39.37 0.60
C PHE A 40 22.91 -38.27 0.48
N ASP A 41 23.79 -38.42 -0.49
CA ASP A 41 24.92 -37.55 -0.81
C ASP A 41 24.77 -36.86 -2.18
N PHE A 42 23.69 -37.16 -2.91
CA PHE A 42 23.34 -36.61 -4.22
C PHE A 42 24.38 -36.86 -5.33
N GLU A 43 25.39 -37.68 -5.08
CA GLU A 43 26.52 -37.93 -5.98
C GLU A 43 26.13 -38.66 -7.28
N THR A 44 24.91 -39.19 -7.34
CA THR A 44 24.29 -39.72 -8.57
C THR A 44 23.92 -38.62 -9.58
N GLY A 45 23.95 -37.34 -9.16
CA GLY A 45 23.52 -36.20 -9.97
C GLY A 45 22.00 -36.08 -10.11
N ASP A 46 21.24 -36.83 -9.32
CA ASP A 46 19.78 -36.78 -9.23
C ASP A 46 19.32 -36.71 -7.76
N LEU A 47 18.01 -36.62 -7.55
CA LEU A 47 17.42 -36.49 -6.23
C LEU A 47 17.47 -37.78 -5.38
N GLN A 48 18.05 -38.88 -5.85
CA GLN A 48 18.12 -40.16 -5.13
C GLN A 48 16.77 -40.63 -4.54
N GLY A 49 15.69 -40.39 -5.28
CA GLY A 49 14.31 -40.71 -4.88
C GLY A 49 13.61 -39.68 -4.00
N TRP A 50 14.26 -38.55 -3.66
CA TRP A 50 13.57 -37.42 -3.08
C TRP A 50 12.57 -36.81 -4.09
N GLU A 51 11.44 -36.32 -3.60
CA GLU A 51 10.42 -35.66 -4.43
C GLU A 51 10.21 -34.22 -3.97
N VAL A 52 10.06 -33.31 -4.94
CA VAL A 52 9.54 -31.96 -4.68
C VAL A 52 8.03 -32.08 -4.46
N VAL A 53 7.58 -31.83 -3.24
CA VAL A 53 6.20 -32.06 -2.80
C VAL A 53 5.42 -30.76 -2.66
N GLU A 54 6.07 -29.61 -2.65
CA GLU A 54 5.47 -28.27 -2.68
C GLU A 54 6.40 -27.36 -3.47
N GLY A 55 5.84 -26.37 -4.19
CA GLY A 55 6.64 -25.43 -4.98
C GLY A 55 7.34 -26.05 -6.19
N ALA A 56 8.37 -25.37 -6.68
CA ALA A 56 9.18 -25.84 -7.80
C ALA A 56 10.61 -25.31 -7.68
N PHE A 57 11.57 -26.17 -7.99
CA PHE A 57 13.00 -25.82 -8.01
C PHE A 57 13.56 -26.16 -9.39
N GLU A 58 14.30 -25.23 -10.00
CA GLU A 58 14.84 -25.44 -11.35
C GLU A 58 15.91 -26.54 -11.40
N ARG A 59 16.89 -26.47 -10.48
CA ARG A 59 18.02 -27.40 -10.42
C ARG A 59 18.34 -27.80 -8.96
N PRO A 60 17.44 -28.55 -8.28
CA PRO A 60 17.57 -28.84 -6.86
C PRO A 60 18.81 -29.67 -6.50
N VAL A 61 19.41 -30.36 -7.48
CA VAL A 61 20.72 -31.04 -7.34
C VAL A 61 21.71 -30.33 -8.25
N CYS A 62 22.71 -29.68 -7.66
CA CYS A 62 23.66 -28.84 -8.40
C CYS A 62 25.11 -29.21 -8.10
N ASP A 63 26.00 -29.02 -9.08
CA ASP A 63 27.42 -29.33 -8.98
C ASP A 63 28.30 -28.10 -8.74
N ARG A 64 27.73 -27.02 -8.21
CA ARG A 64 28.42 -25.72 -8.08
C ARG A 64 29.68 -25.83 -7.23
N GLU A 65 30.82 -25.54 -7.82
CA GLU A 65 32.14 -25.74 -7.18
C GLU A 65 32.43 -24.68 -6.11
N PHE A 66 32.14 -23.41 -6.42
CA PHE A 66 32.43 -22.25 -5.56
C PHE A 66 31.17 -21.53 -5.10
N PHE A 67 31.29 -20.85 -3.97
CA PHE A 67 30.30 -19.93 -3.43
C PHE A 67 29.83 -18.91 -4.49
N HIS A 68 28.53 -18.64 -4.50
CA HIS A 68 27.91 -17.66 -5.39
C HIS A 68 28.26 -16.23 -5.00
N ASN A 69 28.40 -15.93 -3.70
CA ASN A 69 28.83 -14.61 -3.23
C ASN A 69 30.35 -14.44 -3.24
N GLU A 70 31.10 -15.55 -3.16
CA GLU A 70 32.56 -15.57 -3.17
C GLU A 70 33.11 -16.62 -4.17
N PRO A 71 33.22 -16.30 -5.47
CA PRO A 71 33.52 -17.25 -6.56
C PRO A 71 34.90 -17.93 -6.52
N THR A 72 35.63 -17.81 -5.42
CA THR A 72 36.94 -18.43 -5.16
C THR A 72 36.92 -19.38 -3.96
N VAL A 73 35.85 -19.39 -3.17
CA VAL A 73 35.73 -20.25 -1.98
C VAL A 73 34.90 -21.48 -2.32
N PRO A 74 35.44 -22.70 -2.21
CA PRO A 74 34.71 -23.91 -2.59
C PRO A 74 33.59 -24.24 -1.59
N TYR A 75 32.50 -24.82 -2.09
CA TYR A 75 31.44 -25.37 -1.24
C TYR A 75 31.98 -26.48 -0.32
N SER A 76 31.55 -26.48 0.95
CA SER A 76 31.85 -27.56 1.91
C SER A 76 30.97 -28.80 1.70
N LYS A 77 30.86 -29.23 0.45
CA LYS A 77 30.10 -30.42 -0.01
C LYS A 77 30.98 -31.66 -0.05
N GLN A 78 30.37 -32.82 0.08
CA GLN A 78 31.03 -34.10 -0.07
C GLN A 78 30.92 -34.55 -1.52
N GLY A 79 32.03 -34.47 -2.26
CA GLY A 79 32.05 -34.90 -3.66
C GLY A 79 31.63 -33.79 -4.62
N ARG A 80 30.82 -34.12 -5.63
CA ARG A 80 30.50 -33.22 -6.75
C ARG A 80 29.17 -32.48 -6.56
N TYR A 81 28.13 -33.14 -6.08
CA TYR A 81 26.77 -32.61 -6.05
C TYR A 81 26.36 -32.21 -4.62
N LEU A 82 25.32 -31.39 -4.52
CA LEU A 82 24.61 -31.11 -3.28
C LEU A 82 23.14 -30.83 -3.60
N LEU A 83 22.28 -30.88 -2.58
CA LEU A 83 20.93 -30.34 -2.69
C LEU A 83 20.92 -28.85 -2.38
N SER A 84 20.35 -28.05 -3.26
CA SER A 84 20.22 -26.60 -3.09
C SER A 84 18.88 -26.11 -3.60
N THR A 85 18.13 -25.40 -2.75
CA THR A 85 16.88 -24.73 -3.16
C THR A 85 17.12 -23.42 -3.92
N LEU A 86 18.38 -23.01 -4.04
CA LEU A 86 18.82 -21.77 -4.69
C LEU A 86 19.20 -21.94 -6.17
N ALA A 87 19.54 -23.17 -6.56
CA ALA A 87 20.26 -23.43 -7.81
C ALA A 87 19.35 -23.45 -9.04
N ARG A 88 19.85 -22.81 -10.11
CA ARG A 88 19.17 -22.65 -11.40
C ARG A 88 19.91 -23.33 -12.55
N ASN A 89 19.26 -23.39 -13.70
CA ASN A 89 19.90 -23.83 -14.94
C ASN A 89 20.87 -22.77 -15.50
N ASP A 90 20.69 -21.50 -15.12
CA ASP A 90 21.61 -20.42 -15.39
C ASP A 90 22.59 -20.20 -14.20
N PRO A 91 23.71 -19.48 -14.37
CA PRO A 91 24.74 -19.40 -13.33
C PRO A 91 24.34 -18.51 -12.14
N TYR A 92 23.21 -17.82 -12.19
CA TYR A 92 22.78 -16.89 -11.15
C TYR A 92 21.82 -17.59 -10.18
N PRO A 93 22.10 -17.57 -8.86
CA PRO A 93 21.17 -18.08 -7.86
C PRO A 93 19.87 -17.25 -7.78
N ASP A 94 18.77 -17.84 -7.31
CA ASP A 94 17.51 -17.10 -7.06
C ASP A 94 16.80 -17.56 -5.79
N ASP A 95 16.88 -16.73 -4.74
CA ASP A 95 16.19 -16.94 -3.46
C ASP A 95 14.65 -16.92 -3.62
N ARG A 96 14.10 -16.54 -4.78
CA ARG A 96 12.63 -16.50 -4.96
C ARG A 96 12.02 -17.89 -5.16
N MET A 97 12.83 -18.94 -5.37
CA MET A 97 12.34 -20.31 -5.46
C MET A 97 12.02 -20.85 -4.07
N VAL A 98 10.74 -21.15 -3.83
CA VAL A 98 10.25 -21.71 -2.57
C VAL A 98 9.58 -23.05 -2.83
N GLY A 99 9.62 -23.93 -1.84
CA GLY A 99 9.02 -25.26 -1.91
C GLY A 99 9.44 -26.19 -0.78
N VAL A 100 9.01 -27.43 -0.90
CA VAL A 100 9.33 -28.50 0.05
C VAL A 100 9.81 -29.72 -0.73
N ILE A 101 10.94 -30.29 -0.32
CA ILE A 101 11.49 -31.53 -0.87
C ILE A 101 11.49 -32.58 0.24
N GLU A 102 10.95 -33.76 -0.01
CA GLU A 102 10.93 -34.86 0.96
C GLU A 102 11.74 -36.06 0.46
N SER A 103 12.47 -36.69 1.37
CA SER A 103 13.21 -37.93 1.10
C SER A 103 12.26 -39.12 0.97
N PRO A 104 12.75 -40.25 0.42
CA PRO A 104 12.13 -41.55 0.63
C PRO A 104 11.93 -41.85 2.13
N VAL A 105 10.92 -42.67 2.44
CA VAL A 105 10.70 -43.19 3.79
C VAL A 105 11.79 -44.22 4.11
N PHE A 106 12.36 -44.12 5.30
CA PHE A 106 13.33 -45.07 5.83
C PHE A 106 12.93 -45.58 7.21
N VAL A 107 13.39 -46.78 7.55
CA VAL A 107 13.32 -47.31 8.92
C VAL A 107 14.68 -47.10 9.57
N LEU A 108 14.71 -46.37 10.67
CA LEU A 108 15.93 -46.04 11.38
C LEU A 108 16.39 -47.22 12.24
N GLU A 109 17.63 -47.69 12.08
CA GLU A 109 18.19 -48.85 12.80
C GLU A 109 19.27 -48.46 13.82
N GLY A 110 19.76 -47.22 13.76
CA GLY A 110 20.66 -46.64 14.76
C GLY A 110 20.20 -45.25 15.19
N PRO A 111 20.58 -44.77 16.37
CA PRO A 111 19.99 -43.57 16.95
C PRO A 111 20.53 -42.26 16.35
N THR A 112 21.49 -42.31 15.43
CA THR A 112 22.23 -41.14 14.96
C THR A 112 21.97 -40.89 13.48
N ILE A 113 21.66 -39.63 13.15
CA ILE A 113 21.60 -39.09 11.79
C ILE A 113 22.58 -37.93 11.70
N THR A 114 23.47 -37.92 10.72
CA THR A 114 24.42 -36.83 10.46
C THR A 114 24.25 -36.28 9.06
N PHE A 115 24.45 -34.98 8.86
CA PHE A 115 24.41 -34.33 7.54
C PHE A 115 25.08 -32.96 7.58
N MET A 116 25.21 -32.33 6.42
CA MET A 116 25.70 -30.96 6.27
C MET A 116 24.54 -30.03 5.91
N VAL A 117 24.49 -28.83 6.50
CA VAL A 117 23.47 -27.81 6.17
C VAL A 117 24.06 -26.40 6.11
N GLY A 118 23.69 -25.63 5.09
CA GLY A 118 24.04 -24.22 4.90
C GLY A 118 22.82 -23.43 4.41
N GLY A 119 23.00 -22.17 4.06
CA GLY A 119 21.90 -21.26 3.70
C GLY A 119 21.32 -20.54 4.91
N GLY A 120 20.02 -20.25 4.89
CA GLY A 120 19.33 -19.38 5.84
C GLY A 120 19.11 -19.94 7.25
N GLU A 121 19.11 -19.05 8.24
CA GLU A 121 18.84 -19.34 9.68
C GLU A 121 17.35 -19.12 10.08
N ARG A 122 16.51 -18.69 9.14
CA ARG A 122 15.13 -18.25 9.41
C ARG A 122 14.17 -19.41 9.69
N ASP A 123 13.02 -19.10 10.29
CA ASP A 123 11.97 -20.09 10.59
C ASP A 123 11.38 -20.73 9.32
N GLU A 124 11.52 -20.04 8.19
CA GLU A 124 11.00 -20.45 6.89
C GLU A 124 11.97 -21.33 6.07
N THR A 125 13.23 -21.51 6.51
CA THR A 125 14.27 -22.28 5.80
C THR A 125 14.93 -23.30 6.72
N TYR A 126 14.62 -24.59 6.56
CA TYR A 126 15.13 -25.62 7.46
C TYR A 126 15.10 -27.02 6.87
N VAL A 127 15.90 -27.90 7.46
CA VAL A 127 15.80 -29.36 7.30
C VAL A 127 15.12 -29.94 8.53
N ALA A 128 14.12 -30.79 8.36
CA ALA A 128 13.39 -31.45 9.43
C ALA A 128 13.43 -32.98 9.33
N LEU A 129 13.46 -33.64 10.48
CA LEU A 129 13.16 -35.06 10.61
C LEU A 129 11.67 -35.22 10.93
N CYS A 130 10.99 -36.06 10.17
CA CYS A 130 9.56 -36.28 10.30
C CYS A 130 9.25 -37.74 10.64
N THR A 131 8.24 -37.96 11.49
CA THR A 131 7.62 -39.30 11.63
C THR A 131 6.73 -39.62 10.43
N ASP A 132 6.39 -40.90 10.24
CA ASP A 132 5.59 -41.39 9.08
C ASP A 132 4.25 -40.65 8.88
N ASP A 133 3.63 -40.23 9.98
CA ASP A 133 2.40 -39.41 10.03
C ASP A 133 2.61 -37.94 9.61
N GLY A 134 3.84 -37.52 9.36
CA GLY A 134 4.21 -36.17 8.90
C GLY A 134 4.56 -35.18 10.00
N ARG A 135 4.54 -35.59 11.28
CA ARG A 135 4.93 -34.72 12.40
C ARG A 135 6.44 -34.49 12.43
N GLU A 136 6.83 -33.22 12.49
CA GLU A 136 8.24 -32.82 12.63
C GLU A 136 8.72 -33.04 14.07
N VAL A 137 9.88 -33.68 14.22
CA VAL A 137 10.43 -34.07 15.54
C VAL A 137 11.83 -33.51 15.81
N ARG A 138 12.55 -33.07 14.77
CA ARG A 138 13.80 -32.30 14.85
C ARG A 138 13.88 -31.33 13.67
N HIS A 139 14.60 -30.24 13.82
CA HIS A 139 14.95 -29.31 12.75
C HIS A 139 16.41 -28.83 12.85
N ALA A 140 16.98 -28.41 11.74
CA ALA A 140 18.29 -27.76 11.62
C ALA A 140 18.25 -26.71 10.52
N ARG A 141 19.10 -25.70 10.64
CA ARG A 141 19.12 -24.53 9.76
C ARG A 141 20.55 -24.20 9.34
N GLY A 142 20.66 -23.43 8.27
CA GLY A 142 21.94 -22.84 7.87
C GLY A 142 22.30 -21.65 8.78
N PRO A 143 23.57 -21.22 8.78
CA PRO A 143 24.03 -20.12 9.62
C PRO A 143 24.02 -18.75 8.88
N ASP A 144 23.06 -18.52 7.97
CA ASP A 144 23.08 -17.42 6.99
C ASP A 144 24.43 -17.37 6.23
N HIS A 145 24.90 -18.54 5.79
CA HIS A 145 26.17 -18.70 5.07
C HIS A 145 26.14 -19.87 4.06
N GLU A 146 26.84 -19.72 2.93
CA GLU A 146 27.03 -20.80 1.94
C GLU A 146 27.88 -21.97 2.43
N ARG A 147 28.62 -21.77 3.54
CA ARG A 147 29.42 -22.81 4.18
C ARG A 147 28.47 -23.70 4.95
N MET A 148 28.31 -24.92 4.47
CA MET A 148 27.54 -25.93 5.20
C MET A 148 28.30 -26.34 6.46
N GLN A 149 27.56 -26.45 7.56
CA GLN A 149 28.01 -26.92 8.86
C GLN A 149 27.52 -28.36 9.13
N PRO A 150 28.30 -29.19 9.84
CA PRO A 150 27.85 -30.52 10.22
C PRO A 150 26.75 -30.44 11.28
N VAL A 151 25.74 -31.30 11.12
CA VAL A 151 24.65 -31.51 12.07
C VAL A 151 24.65 -32.97 12.47
N GLU A 152 24.48 -33.21 13.77
CA GLU A 152 24.25 -34.55 14.32
C GLU A 152 22.97 -34.53 15.16
N TRP A 153 22.04 -35.41 14.81
CA TRP A 153 20.84 -35.67 15.61
C TRP A 153 20.92 -37.03 16.28
N HIS A 154 20.75 -37.03 17.60
CA HIS A 154 20.55 -38.23 18.39
C HIS A 154 19.06 -38.41 18.71
N VAL A 155 18.46 -39.48 18.17
CA VAL A 155 17.01 -39.75 18.16
C VAL A 155 16.69 -41.22 18.49
N PRO A 156 17.09 -41.73 19.68
CA PRO A 156 16.84 -43.12 20.08
C PRO A 156 15.35 -43.48 20.09
N GLU A 157 14.47 -42.50 20.28
CA GLU A 157 13.01 -42.67 20.29
C GLU A 157 12.41 -43.05 18.92
N LEU A 158 13.18 -42.91 17.85
CA LEU A 158 12.79 -43.24 16.47
C LEU A 158 13.42 -44.53 15.94
N VAL A 159 14.31 -45.17 16.70
CA VAL A 159 14.89 -46.46 16.30
C VAL A 159 13.79 -47.51 16.18
N GLY A 160 13.81 -48.23 15.06
CA GLY A 160 12.80 -49.21 14.65
C GLY A 160 11.54 -48.60 14.03
N LYS A 161 11.43 -47.27 13.94
CA LYS A 161 10.25 -46.58 13.36
C LYS A 161 10.55 -46.04 11.97
N ARG A 162 9.48 -45.83 11.21
CA ARG A 162 9.50 -45.14 9.92
C ARG A 162 9.65 -43.63 10.13
N ALA A 163 10.52 -43.04 9.33
CA ALA A 163 10.78 -41.61 9.28
C ALA A 163 11.14 -41.18 7.85
N PHE A 164 11.12 -39.87 7.61
CA PHE A 164 11.65 -39.26 6.38
C PHE A 164 12.22 -37.88 6.72
N LEU A 165 13.06 -37.37 5.82
CA LEU A 165 13.63 -36.02 5.91
C LEU A 165 12.84 -35.06 5.03
N ARG A 166 12.69 -33.83 5.51
CA ARG A 166 12.02 -32.74 4.79
C ARG A 166 12.95 -31.55 4.71
N VAL A 167 13.17 -31.05 3.51
CA VAL A 167 13.82 -29.77 3.23
C VAL A 167 12.71 -28.75 2.95
N VAL A 168 12.65 -27.70 3.74
CA VAL A 168 11.65 -26.62 3.65
C VAL A 168 12.36 -25.33 3.30
N ASP A 169 11.86 -24.68 2.26
CA ASP A 169 12.24 -23.33 1.89
C ASP A 169 11.00 -22.51 1.54
N ARG A 170 10.69 -21.52 2.37
CA ARG A 170 9.57 -20.59 2.19
C ARG A 170 10.00 -19.13 2.25
N SER A 171 11.30 -18.86 2.17
CA SER A 171 11.83 -17.50 2.31
C SER A 171 12.31 -16.99 0.95
N THR A 172 11.84 -15.80 0.55
CA THR A 172 12.34 -15.13 -0.66
C THR A 172 13.30 -13.97 -0.36
N GLY A 173 13.74 -13.82 0.89
CA GLY A 173 14.67 -12.78 1.32
C GLY A 173 16.13 -13.15 1.06
N GLY A 174 17.08 -12.26 1.40
CA GLY A 174 18.50 -12.64 1.40
C GLY A 174 18.74 -13.82 2.36
N TRP A 175 19.48 -14.82 1.87
CA TRP A 175 19.60 -16.16 2.47
C TRP A 175 18.29 -16.95 2.51
N GLY A 176 17.37 -16.66 1.59
CA GLY A 176 16.13 -17.40 1.38
C GLY A 176 16.36 -18.70 0.63
N HIS A 177 17.24 -19.55 1.18
CA HIS A 177 17.51 -20.87 0.64
C HIS A 177 18.12 -21.78 1.68
N ILE A 178 18.13 -23.08 1.39
CA ILE A 178 18.89 -24.07 2.13
C ILE A 178 19.78 -24.86 1.17
N THR A 179 21.00 -25.15 1.63
CA THR A 179 21.88 -26.12 1.00
C THR A 179 22.11 -27.26 1.97
N CYS A 180 22.02 -28.50 1.50
CA CYS A 180 22.31 -29.64 2.35
C CYS A 180 22.94 -30.77 1.57
N ASP A 181 23.70 -31.59 2.29
CA ASP A 181 24.48 -32.66 1.70
C ASP A 181 24.82 -33.75 2.73
N ASP A 182 25.25 -34.91 2.24
CA ASP A 182 25.85 -36.01 3.00
C ASP A 182 25.01 -36.51 4.18
N PHE A 183 23.70 -36.73 3.97
CA PHE A 183 22.86 -37.38 4.98
C PHE A 183 23.31 -38.82 5.17
N ARG A 184 23.68 -39.17 6.41
CA ARG A 184 24.10 -40.52 6.81
C ARG A 184 23.34 -40.97 8.04
N MET A 185 22.87 -42.19 8.00
CA MET A 185 22.20 -42.84 9.13
C MET A 185 22.31 -44.34 9.01
N ARG A 186 22.19 -45.07 10.12
CA ARG A 186 22.03 -46.52 10.05
C ARG A 186 20.54 -46.83 9.84
N GLY A 187 20.20 -47.49 8.74
CA GLY A 187 18.81 -47.77 8.42
C GLY A 187 18.64 -48.35 7.03
N ARG A 188 17.38 -48.53 6.63
CA ARG A 188 17.00 -49.07 5.32
C ARG A 188 15.83 -48.31 4.73
N LEU A 189 15.83 -48.15 3.42
CA LEU A 189 14.68 -47.59 2.70
C LEU A 189 13.46 -48.51 2.82
N ASP A 190 12.29 -47.91 3.01
CA ASP A 190 10.99 -48.56 2.90
C ASP A 190 10.33 -48.08 1.61
N ALA A 191 10.66 -48.75 0.50
CA ALA A 191 10.16 -48.41 -0.83
C ALA A 191 8.63 -48.52 -0.91
N GLU A 192 8.02 -49.43 -0.15
CA GLU A 192 6.57 -49.60 -0.12
C GLU A 192 5.88 -48.45 0.63
N ALA A 193 6.42 -48.05 1.79
CA ALA A 193 5.91 -46.88 2.52
C ALA A 193 6.09 -45.59 1.70
N THR A 194 7.21 -45.45 0.99
CA THR A 194 7.46 -44.32 0.08
C THR A 194 6.41 -44.26 -1.03
N ARG A 195 6.19 -45.37 -1.75
CA ARG A 195 5.15 -45.45 -2.78
C ARG A 195 3.77 -45.13 -2.22
N THR A 196 3.39 -45.77 -1.11
CA THR A 196 2.10 -45.56 -0.44
C THR A 196 1.87 -44.08 -0.09
N ARG A 197 2.90 -43.39 0.41
CA ARG A 197 2.82 -41.96 0.74
C ARG A 197 2.64 -41.09 -0.50
N ASN A 198 3.39 -41.36 -1.56
CA ASN A 198 3.31 -40.58 -2.80
C ASN A 198 1.98 -40.84 -3.52
N ASP A 199 1.52 -42.09 -3.56
CA ASP A 199 0.23 -42.49 -4.12
C ASP A 199 -0.94 -41.88 -3.35
N ARG A 200 -0.88 -41.85 -2.02
CA ARG A 200 -1.87 -41.16 -1.18
C ARG A 200 -1.96 -39.68 -1.53
N ARG A 201 -0.82 -38.98 -1.63
CA ARG A 201 -0.78 -37.54 -1.98
C ARG A 201 -1.30 -37.27 -3.38
N ARG A 202 -0.91 -38.08 -4.36
CA ARG A 202 -1.43 -37.98 -5.74
C ARG A 202 -2.94 -38.19 -5.75
N SER A 203 -3.43 -39.18 -5.02
CA SER A 203 -4.86 -39.47 -4.87
C SER A 203 -5.62 -38.34 -4.18
N GLU A 204 -5.08 -37.76 -3.11
CA GLU A 204 -5.66 -36.60 -2.41
C GLU A 204 -5.75 -35.37 -3.33
N ARG A 205 -4.67 -35.07 -4.07
CA ARG A 205 -4.65 -33.98 -5.07
C ARG A 205 -5.66 -34.20 -6.18
N PHE A 206 -5.69 -35.41 -6.72
CA PHE A 206 -6.65 -35.79 -7.76
C PHE A 206 -8.08 -35.65 -7.24
N ALA A 207 -8.38 -36.18 -6.05
CA ALA A 207 -9.71 -36.11 -5.45
C ALA A 207 -10.16 -34.67 -5.19
N ALA A 208 -9.26 -33.80 -4.70
CA ALA A 208 -9.54 -32.38 -4.52
C ALA A 208 -9.84 -31.68 -5.85
N ALA A 209 -8.97 -31.84 -6.86
CA ALA A 209 -9.16 -31.23 -8.18
C ALA A 209 -10.42 -31.75 -8.90
N ALA A 210 -10.69 -33.06 -8.80
CA ALA A 210 -11.90 -33.68 -9.33
C ALA A 210 -13.16 -33.16 -8.62
N GLY A 211 -13.10 -32.99 -7.29
CA GLY A 211 -14.17 -32.39 -6.50
C GLY A 211 -14.49 -30.96 -6.94
N SER A 212 -13.47 -30.11 -7.08
CA SER A 212 -13.60 -28.74 -7.58
C SER A 212 -14.20 -28.68 -8.98
N LEU A 213 -13.71 -29.51 -9.91
CA LEU A 213 -14.24 -29.56 -11.28
C LEU A 213 -15.70 -30.03 -11.28
N ARG A 214 -16.02 -31.08 -10.53
CA ARG A 214 -17.39 -31.62 -10.42
C ARG A 214 -18.36 -30.55 -9.92
N ALA A 215 -17.98 -29.80 -8.89
CA ALA A 215 -18.80 -28.71 -8.35
C ALA A 215 -19.06 -27.62 -9.41
N ALA A 216 -18.03 -27.19 -10.13
CA ALA A 216 -18.18 -26.22 -11.21
C ALA A 216 -19.07 -26.74 -12.35
N VAL A 217 -18.90 -27.99 -12.80
CA VAL A 217 -19.72 -28.58 -13.87
C VAL A 217 -21.19 -28.70 -13.45
N HIS A 218 -21.47 -29.12 -12.21
CA HIS A 218 -22.83 -29.13 -11.68
C HIS A 218 -23.44 -27.73 -11.63
N ASP A 219 -22.66 -26.72 -11.21
CA ASP A 219 -23.11 -25.33 -11.18
C ASP A 219 -23.46 -24.81 -12.58
N LEU A 220 -22.60 -25.09 -13.57
CA LEU A 220 -22.83 -24.70 -14.96
C LEU A 220 -24.06 -25.40 -15.54
N VAL A 221 -24.24 -26.70 -15.29
CA VAL A 221 -25.45 -27.42 -15.70
C VAL A 221 -26.70 -26.82 -15.06
N ALA A 222 -26.67 -26.55 -13.75
CA ALA A 222 -27.81 -25.98 -13.03
C ALA A 222 -28.14 -24.55 -13.48
N THR A 223 -27.14 -23.74 -13.79
CA THR A 223 -27.31 -22.33 -14.15
C THR A 223 -27.67 -22.14 -15.63
N PHE A 224 -27.08 -22.93 -16.53
CA PHE A 224 -27.17 -22.71 -17.97
C PHE A 224 -27.99 -23.75 -18.73
N GLY A 225 -28.24 -24.92 -18.14
CA GLY A 225 -28.99 -26.00 -18.79
C GLY A 225 -28.42 -26.34 -20.17
N ASP A 226 -29.26 -26.32 -21.19
CA ASP A 226 -28.89 -26.66 -22.57
C ASP A 226 -27.81 -25.74 -23.17
N ARG A 227 -27.60 -24.54 -22.63
CA ARG A 227 -26.50 -23.66 -23.07
C ARG A 227 -25.13 -24.21 -22.68
N TYR A 228 -25.05 -25.15 -21.74
CA TYR A 228 -23.85 -25.91 -21.39
C TYR A 228 -24.02 -27.40 -21.76
N ALA A 229 -24.27 -27.65 -23.04
CA ALA A 229 -24.74 -28.94 -23.57
C ALA A 229 -23.85 -30.15 -23.21
N ARG A 230 -22.53 -29.96 -23.06
CA ARG A 230 -21.57 -31.04 -22.79
C ARG A 230 -21.41 -31.39 -21.31
N GLY A 231 -22.09 -30.71 -20.38
CA GLY A 231 -21.95 -30.91 -18.94
C GLY A 231 -22.08 -32.37 -18.47
N SER A 232 -23.09 -33.09 -18.94
CA SER A 232 -23.28 -34.51 -18.60
C SER A 232 -22.16 -35.41 -19.14
N ALA A 233 -21.56 -35.06 -20.29
CA ALA A 233 -20.44 -35.80 -20.85
C ALA A 233 -19.15 -35.57 -20.04
N TYR A 234 -18.93 -34.35 -19.56
CA TYR A 234 -17.80 -34.04 -18.68
C TYR A 234 -17.88 -34.78 -17.35
N LEU A 235 -19.05 -34.85 -16.72
CA LEU A 235 -19.24 -35.62 -15.48
C LEU A 235 -18.93 -37.11 -15.68
N ARG A 236 -19.39 -37.72 -16.78
CA ARG A 236 -19.08 -39.12 -17.09
C ARG A 236 -17.58 -39.36 -17.28
N ARG A 237 -16.91 -38.50 -18.07
CA ARG A 237 -15.45 -38.58 -18.25
C ARG A 237 -14.71 -38.41 -16.93
N LEU A 238 -15.19 -37.53 -16.06
CA LEU A 238 -14.62 -37.34 -14.73
C LEU A 238 -14.77 -38.59 -13.86
N ASP A 239 -15.94 -39.24 -13.88
CA ASP A 239 -16.19 -40.51 -13.17
C ASP A 239 -15.28 -41.63 -13.66
N GLU A 240 -15.11 -41.75 -14.98
CA GLU A 240 -14.20 -42.71 -15.61
C GLU A 240 -12.73 -42.47 -15.21
N LEU A 241 -12.28 -41.21 -15.26
CA LEU A 241 -10.93 -40.83 -14.82
C LEU A 241 -10.71 -41.13 -13.34
N GLN A 242 -11.70 -40.83 -12.50
CA GLN A 242 -11.63 -41.06 -11.06
C GLN A 242 -11.57 -42.55 -10.73
N ALA A 243 -12.31 -43.39 -11.46
CA ALA A 243 -12.22 -44.85 -11.32
C ALA A 243 -10.85 -45.40 -11.75
N ALA A 244 -10.20 -44.77 -12.73
CA ALA A 244 -8.90 -45.18 -13.26
C ALA A 244 -7.69 -44.55 -12.53
N ALA A 245 -7.91 -43.53 -11.68
CA ALA A 245 -6.85 -42.68 -11.13
C ALA A 245 -5.79 -43.45 -10.33
N THR A 246 -6.20 -44.46 -9.55
CA THR A 246 -5.28 -45.31 -8.77
C THR A 246 -4.37 -46.20 -9.62
N ALA A 247 -4.73 -46.45 -10.88
CA ALA A 247 -3.99 -47.35 -11.78
C ALA A 247 -3.18 -46.60 -12.86
N ARG A 248 -3.36 -45.27 -12.98
CA ARG A 248 -2.85 -44.48 -14.11
C ARG A 248 -2.04 -43.27 -13.64
N PRO A 249 -0.70 -43.29 -13.83
CA PRO A 249 0.17 -42.18 -13.43
C PRO A 249 -0.14 -40.84 -14.13
N ASP A 250 -0.75 -40.87 -15.31
CA ASP A 250 -1.13 -39.73 -16.16
C ASP A 250 -2.53 -39.16 -15.85
N ALA A 251 -3.28 -39.78 -14.93
CA ALA A 251 -4.66 -39.39 -14.63
C ALA A 251 -4.80 -37.92 -14.21
N LEU A 252 -3.82 -37.35 -13.49
CA LEU A 252 -3.84 -35.94 -13.09
C LEU A 252 -3.72 -35.02 -14.31
N THR A 253 -2.87 -35.34 -15.28
CA THR A 253 -2.72 -34.56 -16.53
C THR A 253 -3.98 -34.64 -17.39
N GLU A 254 -4.62 -35.80 -17.47
CA GLU A 254 -5.90 -35.96 -18.17
C GLU A 254 -7.03 -35.20 -17.46
N LEU A 255 -7.04 -35.20 -16.12
CA LEU A 255 -7.98 -34.39 -15.33
C LEU A 255 -7.79 -32.90 -15.61
N GLU A 256 -6.55 -32.42 -15.70
CA GLU A 256 -6.25 -31.02 -16.06
C GLU A 256 -6.75 -30.65 -17.46
N THR A 257 -6.62 -31.57 -18.41
CA THR A 257 -7.15 -31.40 -19.77
C THR A 257 -8.68 -31.34 -19.76
N LEU A 258 -9.33 -32.27 -19.05
CA LEU A 258 -10.78 -32.29 -18.89
C LEU A 258 -11.29 -31.02 -18.19
N ARG A 259 -10.59 -30.56 -17.14
CA ARG A 259 -10.88 -29.32 -16.42
C ARG A 259 -10.86 -28.13 -17.35
N ARG A 260 -9.81 -28.01 -18.17
CA ARG A 260 -9.70 -26.96 -19.18
C ARG A 260 -10.86 -27.01 -20.17
N GLU A 261 -11.13 -28.17 -20.76
CA GLU A 261 -12.22 -28.34 -21.73
C GLU A 261 -13.58 -27.97 -21.15
N ALA A 262 -13.89 -28.48 -19.95
CA ALA A 262 -15.16 -28.25 -19.29
C ALA A 262 -15.39 -26.79 -18.91
N LEU A 263 -14.35 -26.09 -18.46
CA LEU A 263 -14.45 -24.69 -18.04
C LEU A 263 -14.33 -23.70 -19.21
N LEU A 264 -13.66 -24.05 -20.31
CA LEU A 264 -13.70 -23.25 -21.54
C LEU A 264 -15.07 -23.27 -22.22
N ASP A 265 -15.82 -24.36 -22.05
CA ASP A 265 -17.22 -24.45 -22.50
C ASP A 265 -18.19 -23.62 -21.64
N ASN A 266 -17.72 -22.98 -20.58
CA ASN A 266 -18.55 -22.13 -19.72
C ASN A 266 -19.26 -21.07 -20.59
N PRO A 267 -20.61 -21.00 -20.56
CA PRO A 267 -21.34 -20.05 -21.38
C PRO A 267 -21.03 -18.58 -21.04
N LEU A 268 -20.47 -18.28 -19.87
CA LEU A 268 -19.97 -16.95 -19.53
C LEU A 268 -18.72 -16.53 -20.34
N LEU A 269 -17.99 -17.48 -20.93
CA LEU A 269 -16.84 -17.23 -21.80
C LEU A 269 -17.19 -17.30 -23.29
N THR A 270 -18.15 -18.14 -23.67
CA THR A 270 -18.43 -18.44 -25.09
C THR A 270 -19.58 -17.62 -25.69
N GLN A 271 -20.36 -16.91 -24.88
CA GLN A 271 -21.47 -16.09 -25.39
C GLN A 271 -21.06 -14.74 -25.93
N GLN A 272 -19.87 -14.26 -25.57
CA GLN A 272 -19.37 -12.97 -26.01
C GLN A 272 -17.83 -12.96 -26.11
N PRO A 273 -17.26 -12.16 -27.02
CA PRO A 273 -15.84 -11.88 -27.01
C PRO A 273 -15.40 -11.22 -25.70
N ILE A 274 -14.16 -11.46 -25.30
CA ILE A 274 -13.51 -10.79 -24.17
C ILE A 274 -12.46 -9.83 -24.73
N ALA A 275 -12.55 -8.56 -24.36
CA ALA A 275 -11.49 -7.61 -24.60
C ALA A 275 -10.39 -7.75 -23.56
N PHE A 276 -9.15 -7.48 -23.97
CA PHE A 276 -8.00 -7.48 -23.10
C PHE A 276 -6.89 -6.59 -23.67
N VAL A 277 -5.97 -6.19 -22.80
CA VAL A 277 -4.81 -5.37 -23.14
C VAL A 277 -3.56 -6.25 -23.17
N VAL A 278 -2.72 -6.06 -24.18
CA VAL A 278 -1.37 -6.60 -24.24
C VAL A 278 -0.39 -5.47 -23.98
N ARG A 279 0.48 -5.57 -22.96
CA ARG A 279 1.53 -4.58 -22.64
C ARG A 279 2.65 -5.18 -21.79
N PRO A 280 3.85 -4.57 -21.71
CA PRO A 280 4.82 -4.92 -20.68
C PRO A 280 4.23 -4.72 -19.28
N GLN A 281 4.68 -5.52 -18.32
CA GLN A 281 4.41 -5.22 -16.92
C GLN A 281 5.07 -3.88 -16.58
N TYR A 282 4.44 -3.08 -15.71
CA TYR A 282 5.01 -1.81 -15.27
C TYR A 282 6.38 -2.04 -14.64
N ARG A 283 7.30 -1.08 -14.77
CA ARG A 283 8.56 -1.17 -14.03
C ARG A 283 8.29 -0.99 -12.53
N PRO A 284 9.08 -1.61 -11.65
CA PRO A 284 8.97 -1.35 -10.22
C PRO A 284 9.20 0.14 -9.96
N ASP A 285 8.37 0.72 -9.09
CA ASP A 285 8.52 2.08 -8.58
C ASP A 285 8.24 2.09 -7.07
N HIS A 286 8.21 3.26 -6.43
CA HIS A 286 8.08 3.36 -4.98
C HIS A 286 6.71 2.94 -4.45
N HIS A 287 5.62 3.23 -5.16
CA HIS A 287 4.24 2.86 -4.75
C HIS A 287 3.39 2.25 -5.87
N SER A 288 2.38 1.47 -5.47
CA SER A 288 1.43 0.80 -6.37
C SER A 288 0.60 1.75 -7.25
N THR A 289 0.53 3.04 -6.92
CA THR A 289 -0.18 4.07 -7.71
C THR A 289 0.69 4.71 -8.80
N GLU A 290 1.98 4.39 -8.88
CA GLU A 290 2.96 5.13 -9.69
C GLU A 290 3.01 4.67 -11.15
N THR A 291 1.84 4.39 -11.74
CA THR A 291 1.68 3.90 -13.11
C THR A 291 1.23 4.99 -14.11
N LEU A 292 1.20 6.25 -13.68
CA LEU A 292 0.76 7.40 -14.50
C LEU A 292 1.84 7.86 -15.48
N PHE A 293 3.11 7.84 -15.06
CA PHE A 293 4.28 8.31 -15.82
C PHE A 293 4.06 9.65 -16.54
N GLN A 294 3.35 10.58 -15.88
CA GLN A 294 3.01 11.90 -16.42
C GLN A 294 4.29 12.63 -16.84
N VAL A 295 4.25 13.34 -17.96
CA VAL A 295 5.39 14.10 -18.48
C VAL A 295 5.81 15.16 -17.45
N GLY A 296 7.12 15.22 -17.19
CA GLY A 296 7.73 16.17 -16.26
C GLY A 296 7.74 15.73 -14.79
N GLU A 297 7.14 14.58 -14.46
CA GLU A 297 7.18 13.98 -13.11
C GLU A 297 8.38 13.03 -12.93
N LEU A 298 8.66 12.64 -11.69
CA LEU A 298 9.86 11.85 -11.36
C LEU A 298 9.89 10.48 -12.05
N ASN A 299 8.75 9.84 -12.20
CA ASN A 299 8.64 8.51 -12.81
C ASN A 299 8.43 8.53 -14.33
N THR A 300 8.48 9.69 -15.01
CA THR A 300 8.45 9.71 -16.50
C THR A 300 9.56 8.81 -17.07
N ALA A 301 10.70 8.73 -16.37
CA ALA A 301 11.83 7.91 -16.79
C ALA A 301 11.52 6.41 -16.87
N SER A 302 10.58 5.94 -16.03
CA SER A 302 10.16 4.55 -15.87
C SER A 302 9.18 4.07 -16.95
N PHE A 303 8.67 4.97 -17.80
CA PHE A 303 7.74 4.60 -18.88
C PHE A 303 8.38 3.65 -19.90
N GLU A 304 7.65 2.59 -20.22
CA GLU A 304 7.97 1.60 -21.25
C GLU A 304 6.74 1.40 -22.15
N GLY A 305 6.88 1.73 -23.44
CA GLY A 305 5.77 1.67 -24.41
C GLY A 305 5.63 0.32 -25.10
N GLY A 306 4.57 0.20 -25.92
CA GLY A 306 4.24 -1.00 -26.66
C GLY A 306 3.00 -1.67 -26.08
N SER A 307 1.86 -1.50 -26.73
CA SER A 307 0.62 -2.14 -26.30
C SER A 307 -0.37 -2.40 -27.43
N ALA A 308 -1.35 -3.25 -27.17
CA ALA A 308 -2.49 -3.45 -28.04
C ALA A 308 -3.77 -3.72 -27.24
N LEU A 309 -4.90 -3.20 -27.71
CA LEU A 309 -6.23 -3.61 -27.29
C LEU A 309 -6.73 -4.68 -28.26
N LYS A 310 -7.12 -5.83 -27.73
CA LYS A 310 -7.53 -7.00 -28.52
C LYS A 310 -8.84 -7.59 -28.02
N LEU A 311 -9.47 -8.41 -28.86
CA LEU A 311 -10.58 -9.28 -28.53
C LEU A 311 -10.16 -10.73 -28.66
N ILE A 312 -10.64 -11.60 -27.78
CA ILE A 312 -10.58 -13.06 -27.93
C ILE A 312 -11.99 -13.64 -27.93
N ASP A 313 -12.29 -14.51 -28.89
CA ASP A 313 -13.60 -15.17 -29.04
C ASP A 313 -13.48 -16.68 -28.78
N PHE A 314 -13.88 -17.11 -27.58
CA PHE A 314 -13.87 -18.53 -27.21
C PHE A 314 -14.96 -19.35 -27.91
N SER A 315 -16.02 -18.72 -28.42
CA SER A 315 -17.01 -19.38 -29.27
C SER A 315 -16.40 -19.82 -30.61
N ARG A 316 -15.28 -19.20 -31.01
CA ARG A 316 -14.53 -19.51 -32.24
C ARG A 316 -13.18 -20.17 -31.95
N GLY A 317 -13.07 -20.87 -30.83
CA GLY A 317 -11.84 -21.58 -30.45
C GLY A 317 -10.72 -20.68 -29.94
N GLY A 318 -11.03 -19.46 -29.49
CA GLY A 318 -10.06 -18.50 -28.97
C GLY A 318 -9.41 -17.64 -30.06
N GLU A 319 -10.13 -17.34 -31.14
CA GLU A 319 -9.66 -16.45 -32.20
C GLU A 319 -9.36 -15.06 -31.62
N VAL A 320 -8.16 -14.52 -31.89
CA VAL A 320 -7.73 -13.20 -31.39
C VAL A 320 -7.76 -12.17 -32.52
N ARG A 321 -8.38 -11.01 -32.26
CA ARG A 321 -8.44 -9.86 -33.17
C ARG A 321 -7.92 -8.59 -32.50
N THR A 322 -6.93 -7.94 -33.11
CA THR A 322 -6.46 -6.62 -32.66
C THR A 322 -7.45 -5.52 -33.05
N LEU A 323 -7.85 -4.68 -32.09
CA LEU A 323 -8.67 -3.48 -32.32
C LEU A 323 -7.82 -2.23 -32.49
N LEU A 324 -6.79 -2.09 -31.66
CA LEU A 324 -5.90 -0.93 -31.62
C LEU A 324 -4.50 -1.40 -31.23
N GLU A 325 -3.49 -0.87 -31.90
CA GLU A 325 -2.09 -1.16 -31.63
C GLU A 325 -1.31 0.15 -31.48
N LEU A 326 -0.45 0.22 -30.47
CA LEU A 326 0.34 1.38 -30.10
C LEU A 326 1.79 0.93 -29.86
N PRO A 327 2.65 0.93 -30.88
CA PRO A 327 4.01 0.40 -30.76
C PRO A 327 4.90 1.18 -29.77
N GLU A 328 4.60 2.47 -29.56
CA GLU A 328 5.34 3.35 -28.63
C GLU A 328 4.53 3.76 -27.40
N GLY A 329 3.23 3.45 -27.39
CA GLY A 329 2.25 3.94 -26.43
C GLY A 329 1.67 2.85 -25.52
N ILE A 330 0.79 3.26 -24.61
CA ILE A 330 0.00 2.37 -23.76
C ILE A 330 -1.48 2.70 -23.92
N VAL A 331 -2.28 1.69 -24.22
CA VAL A 331 -3.73 1.65 -23.97
C VAL A 331 -3.97 0.76 -22.75
N ARG A 332 -4.86 1.18 -21.84
CA ARG A 332 -5.19 0.47 -20.59
C ARG A 332 -6.60 0.84 -20.11
N ASP A 333 -7.05 0.18 -19.05
CA ASP A 333 -8.31 0.42 -18.34
C ASP A 333 -9.57 0.42 -19.25
N PRO A 334 -9.79 -0.64 -20.06
CA PRO A 334 -10.97 -0.76 -20.90
C PRO A 334 -12.26 -0.85 -20.07
N GLU A 335 -13.25 0.00 -20.39
CA GLU A 335 -14.60 -0.08 -19.83
C GLU A 335 -15.65 -0.15 -20.94
N VAL A 336 -16.45 -1.21 -20.94
CA VAL A 336 -17.50 -1.44 -21.96
C VAL A 336 -18.79 -0.68 -21.60
N SER A 337 -19.33 0.03 -22.58
CA SER A 337 -20.63 0.73 -22.50
C SER A 337 -21.78 -0.25 -22.24
N PHE A 338 -22.89 0.23 -21.68
CA PHE A 338 -24.01 -0.64 -21.31
C PHE A 338 -24.66 -1.37 -22.50
N ASP A 339 -24.58 -0.79 -23.70
CA ASP A 339 -25.09 -1.40 -24.94
C ASP A 339 -24.08 -2.35 -25.61
N GLY A 340 -22.85 -2.44 -25.10
CA GLY A 340 -21.78 -3.28 -25.65
C GLY A 340 -21.18 -2.80 -26.97
N SER A 341 -21.55 -1.62 -27.48
CA SER A 341 -21.11 -1.11 -28.80
C SER A 341 -19.86 -0.23 -28.74
N ARG A 342 -19.54 0.32 -27.57
CA ARG A 342 -18.43 1.25 -27.33
C ARG A 342 -17.63 0.87 -26.09
N MET A 343 -16.39 1.35 -26.04
CA MET A 343 -15.46 1.12 -24.93
C MET A 343 -14.70 2.41 -24.60
N LEU A 344 -14.59 2.77 -23.32
CA LEU A 344 -13.65 3.80 -22.88
C LEU A 344 -12.30 3.17 -22.62
N VAL A 345 -11.22 3.90 -22.88
CA VAL A 345 -9.85 3.50 -22.55
C VAL A 345 -9.04 4.70 -22.09
N SER A 346 -8.06 4.47 -21.24
CA SER A 346 -6.97 5.42 -20.99
C SER A 346 -5.87 5.15 -22.01
N MET A 347 -5.45 6.17 -22.76
CA MET A 347 -4.46 6.00 -23.80
C MET A 347 -3.44 7.13 -23.83
N ARG A 348 -2.17 6.76 -23.99
CA ARG A 348 -1.05 7.64 -24.34
C ARG A 348 -0.32 7.08 -25.55
N ARG A 349 0.14 7.94 -26.45
CA ARG A 349 0.71 7.53 -27.75
C ARG A 349 2.20 7.26 -27.71
N SER A 350 2.93 7.91 -26.81
CA SER A 350 4.38 7.74 -26.67
C SER A 350 4.85 8.15 -25.26
N ARG A 351 6.17 8.15 -25.05
CA ARG A 351 6.82 8.64 -23.83
C ARG A 351 6.62 10.15 -23.60
N ASP A 352 6.45 10.93 -24.66
CA ASP A 352 6.29 12.38 -24.61
C ASP A 352 4.83 12.83 -24.56
N ASP A 353 3.89 11.87 -24.55
CA ASP A 353 2.45 12.08 -24.40
C ASP A 353 1.99 11.70 -22.98
N ASP A 354 0.88 12.29 -22.53
CA ASP A 354 0.22 11.92 -21.28
C ASP A 354 -0.97 10.99 -21.54
N TYR A 355 -1.52 10.37 -20.48
CA TYR A 355 -2.77 9.61 -20.61
C TYR A 355 -3.97 10.54 -20.78
N HIS A 356 -4.80 10.23 -21.78
CA HIS A 356 -6.09 10.84 -22.00
C HIS A 356 -7.18 9.78 -22.14
N ILE A 357 -8.44 10.18 -21.96
CA ILE A 357 -9.58 9.29 -22.14
C ILE A 357 -10.00 9.30 -23.61
N TYR A 358 -10.19 8.10 -24.16
CA TYR A 358 -10.71 7.89 -25.50
C TYR A 358 -11.93 6.97 -25.47
N GLU A 359 -12.80 7.13 -26.45
CA GLU A 359 -13.92 6.22 -26.74
C GLU A 359 -13.62 5.47 -28.05
N VAL A 360 -13.68 4.14 -27.99
CA VAL A 360 -13.52 3.22 -29.11
C VAL A 360 -14.88 2.65 -29.46
N THR A 361 -15.37 2.90 -30.67
CA THR A 361 -16.58 2.27 -31.22
C THR A 361 -16.19 0.90 -31.82
N LEU A 362 -16.86 -0.17 -31.38
CA LEU A 362 -16.51 -1.56 -31.64
C LEU A 362 -17.04 -2.10 -32.99
N GLU A 363 -16.96 -1.27 -34.02
CA GLU A 363 -17.23 -1.64 -35.40
C GLU A 363 -15.99 -2.29 -36.05
N ALA A 364 -16.11 -2.74 -37.31
CA ALA A 364 -15.00 -3.25 -38.09
C ALA A 364 -14.82 -2.40 -39.37
N PRO A 365 -13.78 -1.56 -39.48
CA PRO A 365 -12.74 -1.27 -38.47
C PRO A 365 -13.26 -0.42 -37.30
N PRO A 366 -12.61 -0.46 -36.12
CA PRO A 366 -13.01 0.35 -34.98
C PRO A 366 -12.73 1.84 -35.22
N ARG A 367 -13.54 2.71 -34.60
CA ARG A 367 -13.36 4.17 -34.64
C ARG A 367 -12.96 4.69 -33.27
N VAL A 368 -11.91 5.51 -33.21
CA VAL A 368 -11.34 6.04 -31.96
C VAL A 368 -11.57 7.55 -31.87
N ARG A 369 -12.12 8.02 -30.75
CA ARG A 369 -12.41 9.44 -30.48
C ARG A 369 -11.77 9.86 -29.15
N GLN A 370 -10.94 10.90 -29.17
CA GLN A 370 -10.38 11.48 -27.95
C GLN A 370 -11.43 12.34 -27.23
N LEU A 371 -11.55 12.17 -25.90
CA LEU A 371 -12.49 12.93 -25.07
C LEU A 371 -11.80 14.00 -24.23
N THR A 372 -10.62 13.70 -23.70
CA THR A 372 -9.88 14.63 -22.84
C THR A 372 -8.60 15.11 -23.50
N PHE A 373 -8.21 16.34 -23.13
CA PHE A 373 -7.06 17.04 -23.69
C PHE A 373 -6.32 17.78 -22.59
N GLY A 374 -5.03 18.04 -22.80
CA GLY A 374 -4.18 18.78 -21.86
C GLY A 374 -2.71 18.48 -22.07
N GLN A 375 -1.86 19.05 -21.23
CA GLN A 375 -0.43 18.75 -21.14
C GLN A 375 -0.02 18.72 -19.68
N GLU A 376 0.96 17.87 -19.37
CA GLU A 376 1.46 17.60 -18.02
C GLU A 376 0.33 17.23 -17.04
N LEU A 377 -0.63 16.42 -17.51
CA LEU A 377 -1.73 15.87 -16.72
C LEU A 377 -2.12 14.51 -17.29
N ALA A 378 -2.49 13.58 -16.43
CA ALA A 378 -2.92 12.24 -16.82
C ALA A 378 -4.37 12.01 -16.39
N ASP A 379 -5.18 11.54 -17.33
CA ASP A 379 -6.55 11.07 -17.11
C ASP A 379 -6.59 9.54 -17.34
N ILE A 380 -7.00 8.77 -16.34
CA ILE A 380 -7.04 7.29 -16.35
C ILE A 380 -8.34 6.73 -15.75
N ASP A 381 -8.51 5.41 -15.77
CA ASP A 381 -9.61 4.66 -15.14
C ASP A 381 -11.03 5.15 -15.49
N PRO A 382 -11.38 5.29 -16.78
CA PRO A 382 -12.68 5.83 -17.17
C PRO A 382 -13.82 4.84 -16.93
N MET A 383 -15.00 5.37 -16.58
CA MET A 383 -16.22 4.58 -16.39
C MET A 383 -17.48 5.33 -16.86
N TYR A 384 -18.37 4.61 -17.56
CA TYR A 384 -19.70 5.13 -17.92
C TYR A 384 -20.65 5.19 -16.72
N LEU A 385 -21.46 6.26 -16.67
CA LEU A 385 -22.58 6.41 -15.75
C LEU A 385 -23.93 6.16 -16.44
N PRO A 386 -25.00 5.79 -15.69
CA PRO A 386 -26.33 5.54 -16.26
C PRO A 386 -26.97 6.72 -17.01
N ASP A 387 -26.51 7.95 -16.76
CA ASP A 387 -26.98 9.15 -17.44
C ASP A 387 -26.14 9.51 -18.69
N GLY A 388 -25.20 8.65 -19.07
CA GLY A 388 -24.29 8.84 -20.19
C GLY A 388 -23.04 9.67 -19.88
N SER A 389 -22.96 10.28 -18.69
CA SER A 389 -21.75 10.97 -18.25
C SER A 389 -20.63 9.98 -17.91
N ILE A 390 -19.40 10.47 -17.75
CA ILE A 390 -18.21 9.65 -17.55
C ILE A 390 -17.50 10.11 -16.27
N VAL A 391 -17.08 9.15 -15.44
CA VAL A 391 -16.19 9.37 -14.29
C VAL A 391 -14.83 8.78 -14.60
N PHE A 392 -13.77 9.41 -14.14
CA PHE A 392 -12.38 8.99 -14.37
C PHE A 392 -11.47 9.54 -13.27
N SER A 393 -10.27 8.98 -13.13
CA SER A 393 -9.24 9.50 -12.24
C SER A 393 -8.32 10.47 -12.98
N SER A 394 -7.97 11.60 -12.35
CA SER A 394 -7.17 12.63 -13.01
C SER A 394 -6.23 13.38 -12.07
N THR A 395 -5.07 13.78 -12.60
CA THR A 395 -4.08 14.67 -11.97
C THR A 395 -4.29 16.15 -12.30
N ARG A 396 -5.44 16.52 -12.90
CA ARG A 396 -5.83 17.91 -13.17
C ARG A 396 -5.80 18.82 -11.94
N ASP A 397 -5.94 18.26 -10.75
CA ASP A 397 -5.59 18.92 -9.49
C ASP A 397 -4.17 18.49 -9.07
N PRO A 398 -3.12 19.30 -9.36
CA PRO A 398 -1.74 18.84 -9.34
C PRO A 398 -1.22 18.80 -7.92
N LYS A 399 -1.24 17.62 -7.31
CA LYS A 399 -0.84 17.40 -5.92
C LYS A 399 0.04 16.17 -5.79
N LEU A 400 0.88 16.17 -4.76
CA LEU A 400 1.93 15.18 -4.57
C LEU A 400 1.66 14.34 -3.33
N CYS A 401 2.17 13.11 -3.34
CA CYS A 401 2.14 12.25 -2.17
C CYS A 401 2.84 12.94 -0.98
N GLN A 402 2.19 12.99 0.19
CA GLN A 402 2.74 13.68 1.35
C GLN A 402 4.01 12.98 1.89
N CYS A 403 4.05 11.65 1.85
CA CYS A 403 5.20 10.81 2.24
C CYS A 403 6.20 10.52 1.09
N ASN A 404 5.99 11.08 -0.11
CA ASN A 404 6.92 10.98 -1.24
C ASN A 404 6.84 12.22 -2.17
N ARG A 405 7.00 12.08 -3.49
CA ARG A 405 7.10 13.16 -4.47
C ARG A 405 6.32 12.88 -5.76
N HIS A 406 5.62 11.76 -5.83
CA HIS A 406 4.83 11.39 -7.02
C HIS A 406 3.49 12.11 -7.05
N ILE A 407 3.07 12.47 -8.27
CA ILE A 407 1.76 13.05 -8.55
C ILE A 407 0.62 12.10 -8.14
N GLN A 408 -0.50 12.65 -7.67
CA GLN A 408 -1.66 11.89 -7.19
C GLN A 408 -2.92 12.29 -7.96
N ALA A 409 -3.79 11.32 -8.26
CA ALA A 409 -5.04 11.53 -8.98
C ALA A 409 -6.26 11.50 -8.03
N ASN A 410 -7.34 12.20 -8.39
CA ASN A 410 -8.65 12.06 -7.75
C ASN A 410 -9.75 11.80 -8.78
N LEU A 411 -10.97 11.53 -8.32
CA LEU A 411 -12.12 11.35 -9.21
C LEU A 411 -12.61 12.67 -9.81
N PHE A 412 -12.86 12.64 -11.12
CA PHE A 412 -13.47 13.69 -11.94
C PHE A 412 -14.68 13.14 -12.69
N ARG A 413 -15.60 14.03 -13.06
CA ARG A 413 -16.76 13.73 -13.91
C ARG A 413 -16.82 14.67 -15.10
N MET A 414 -17.22 14.15 -16.26
CA MET A 414 -17.47 14.91 -17.49
C MET A 414 -18.74 14.43 -18.19
N ASP A 415 -19.27 15.24 -19.09
CA ASP A 415 -20.37 14.83 -19.96
C ASP A 415 -19.87 13.87 -21.05
N ALA A 416 -20.79 13.16 -21.72
CA ALA A 416 -20.48 12.12 -22.72
C ALA A 416 -19.59 12.59 -23.89
N ASP A 417 -19.62 13.89 -24.17
CA ASP A 417 -18.87 14.53 -25.24
C ASP A 417 -17.45 14.97 -24.83
N GLY A 418 -17.09 14.84 -23.55
CA GLY A 418 -15.82 15.30 -22.98
C GLY A 418 -15.88 16.70 -22.34
N SER A 419 -17.05 17.36 -22.36
CA SER A 419 -17.21 18.69 -21.77
C SER A 419 -17.51 18.65 -20.27
N ASN A 420 -17.48 19.83 -19.63
CA ASN A 420 -17.85 20.03 -18.22
C ASN A 420 -17.11 19.14 -17.21
N ILE A 421 -15.82 18.88 -17.48
CA ILE A 421 -14.90 18.22 -16.56
C ILE A 421 -14.87 18.97 -15.23
N ARG A 422 -15.19 18.29 -14.13
CA ARG A 422 -15.17 18.81 -12.77
C ARG A 422 -14.70 17.76 -11.78
N GLN A 423 -13.96 18.18 -10.76
CA GLN A 423 -13.51 17.27 -9.71
C GLN A 423 -14.69 16.91 -8.82
N ILE A 424 -14.80 15.64 -8.43
CA ILE A 424 -15.85 15.12 -7.54
C ILE A 424 -15.30 14.58 -6.22
N GLY A 425 -14.02 14.20 -6.15
CA GLY A 425 -13.32 13.88 -4.89
C GLY A 425 -12.14 14.81 -4.62
N ARG A 426 -11.98 15.30 -3.39
CA ARG A 426 -10.95 16.30 -2.99
C ARG A 426 -9.91 15.75 -2.02
N ASN A 427 -9.74 14.42 -1.99
CA ASN A 427 -8.76 13.76 -1.13
C ASN A 427 -7.33 14.28 -1.36
N THR A 428 -6.48 14.30 -0.33
CA THR A 428 -5.10 14.83 -0.46
C THR A 428 -4.12 13.91 -1.18
N LEU A 429 -4.48 12.65 -1.39
CA LEU A 429 -3.66 11.65 -2.07
C LEU A 429 -4.44 11.05 -3.24
N PHE A 430 -4.45 9.73 -3.39
CA PHE A 430 -4.97 9.04 -4.57
C PHE A 430 -6.43 8.57 -4.42
N GLU A 431 -7.19 8.65 -5.51
CA GLU A 431 -8.47 7.95 -5.72
C GLU A 431 -8.46 7.35 -7.13
N GLY A 432 -8.81 6.07 -7.26
CA GLY A 432 -8.60 5.32 -8.50
C GLY A 432 -9.60 4.20 -8.75
N HIS A 433 -9.64 3.77 -10.00
CA HIS A 433 -10.35 2.58 -10.49
C HIS A 433 -11.83 2.54 -10.04
N PRO A 434 -12.65 3.54 -10.43
CA PRO A 434 -14.07 3.56 -10.09
C PRO A 434 -14.83 2.43 -10.79
N SER A 435 -15.80 1.84 -10.09
CA SER A 435 -16.73 0.85 -10.62
C SER A 435 -18.16 1.14 -10.14
N LEU A 436 -19.15 0.87 -11.00
CA LEU A 436 -20.54 1.17 -10.72
C LEU A 436 -21.19 0.02 -9.95
N MET A 437 -21.76 0.34 -8.78
CA MET A 437 -22.50 -0.60 -7.96
C MET A 437 -23.94 -0.79 -8.48
N PRO A 438 -24.60 -1.93 -8.17
CA PRO A 438 -25.99 -2.18 -8.57
C PRO A 438 -27.01 -1.15 -8.06
N ASP A 439 -26.68 -0.41 -7.00
CA ASP A 439 -27.52 0.66 -6.44
C ASP A 439 -27.24 2.05 -7.06
N GLY A 440 -26.37 2.12 -8.07
CA GLY A 440 -26.00 3.35 -8.77
C GLY A 440 -24.89 4.17 -8.11
N ARG A 441 -24.37 3.76 -6.95
CA ARG A 441 -23.18 4.38 -6.34
C ARG A 441 -21.91 3.94 -7.06
N ILE A 442 -20.85 4.73 -6.90
CA ILE A 442 -19.50 4.39 -7.33
C ILE A 442 -18.79 3.73 -6.16
N VAL A 443 -18.13 2.58 -6.38
CA VAL A 443 -17.08 2.05 -5.52
C VAL A 443 -15.72 2.36 -6.14
N TYR A 444 -14.73 2.73 -5.35
CA TYR A 444 -13.39 3.10 -5.80
C TYR A 444 -12.39 2.85 -4.67
N TYR A 445 -11.09 2.80 -4.97
CA TYR A 445 -10.09 2.80 -3.90
C TYR A 445 -9.64 4.22 -3.59
N ARG A 446 -9.26 4.45 -2.34
CA ARG A 446 -8.72 5.73 -1.88
C ARG A 446 -7.59 5.50 -0.90
N TRP A 447 -6.51 6.26 -1.12
CA TRP A 447 -5.40 6.40 -0.20
C TRP A 447 -5.59 7.66 0.64
N GLU A 448 -5.59 7.60 1.97
CA GLU A 448 -5.68 8.80 2.83
C GLU A 448 -5.13 8.54 4.24
N TYR A 449 -4.34 9.46 4.80
CA TYR A 449 -3.79 9.26 6.16
C TYR A 449 -3.81 10.49 7.06
N VAL A 450 -4.96 11.15 7.20
CA VAL A 450 -5.10 12.25 8.16
C VAL A 450 -4.75 11.79 9.59
N ASP A 451 -3.63 12.31 10.12
CA ASP A 451 -3.09 11.99 11.44
C ASP A 451 -2.93 10.49 11.72
N LYS A 452 -2.56 9.71 10.70
CA LYS A 452 -2.22 8.29 10.84
C LYS A 452 -1.05 7.90 9.94
N HIS A 453 -0.50 6.72 10.20
CA HIS A 453 0.59 6.19 9.39
C HIS A 453 0.18 6.01 7.92
N PHE A 454 1.14 6.10 7.00
CA PHE A 454 0.89 6.11 5.55
C PHE A 454 0.46 4.77 4.96
N GLY A 455 0.74 3.68 5.67
CA GLY A 455 0.48 2.30 5.28
C GLY A 455 -1.00 1.83 5.40
N PRO A 456 -1.65 1.93 6.57
CA PRO A 456 -3.01 1.41 6.82
C PRO A 456 -4.15 2.24 6.18
N ALA A 457 -3.88 2.85 5.04
CA ALA A 457 -4.58 4.02 4.53
C ALA A 457 -5.20 3.81 3.14
N PHE A 458 -5.10 2.60 2.58
CA PHE A 458 -5.59 2.25 1.24
C PHE A 458 -6.85 1.40 1.33
N GLY A 459 -7.99 2.07 1.31
CA GLY A 459 -9.29 1.46 1.50
C GLY A 459 -10.16 1.45 0.26
N LEU A 460 -11.25 0.69 0.33
CA LEU A 460 -12.38 0.80 -0.58
C LEU A 460 -13.39 1.81 -0.04
N TRP A 461 -13.88 2.67 -0.91
CA TRP A 461 -14.82 3.75 -0.60
C TRP A 461 -15.97 3.75 -1.60
N THR A 462 -17.06 4.42 -1.22
CA THR A 462 -18.18 4.71 -2.10
C THR A 462 -18.49 6.19 -2.16
N ALA A 463 -19.08 6.63 -3.26
CA ALA A 463 -19.63 7.97 -3.45
C ALA A 463 -20.83 7.92 -4.40
N ASN A 464 -21.68 8.94 -4.36
CA ASN A 464 -22.67 9.14 -5.40
C ASN A 464 -22.00 9.67 -6.69
N PRO A 465 -22.58 9.46 -7.88
CA PRO A 465 -22.03 9.94 -9.14
C PRO A 465 -21.77 11.45 -9.25
N ASP A 466 -22.39 12.26 -8.40
CA ASP A 466 -22.21 13.72 -8.34
C ASP A 466 -21.09 14.20 -7.38
N GLY A 467 -20.41 13.26 -6.71
CA GLY A 467 -19.39 13.53 -5.70
C GLY A 467 -19.92 13.74 -4.28
N THR A 468 -21.21 13.49 -4.04
CA THR A 468 -21.77 13.54 -2.68
C THR A 468 -21.58 12.21 -1.95
N ASN A 469 -21.66 12.24 -0.62
CA ASN A 469 -21.72 11.06 0.25
C ASN A 469 -20.50 10.10 0.14
N HIS A 470 -19.29 10.66 0.14
CA HIS A 470 -18.06 9.86 0.24
C HIS A 470 -18.02 9.09 1.57
N ALA A 471 -17.93 7.76 1.52
CA ALA A 471 -17.95 6.90 2.71
C ALA A 471 -17.09 5.65 2.54
N VAL A 472 -16.42 5.22 3.62
CA VAL A 472 -15.66 3.95 3.66
C VAL A 472 -16.62 2.78 3.35
N TYR A 473 -16.17 1.88 2.48
CA TYR A 473 -16.80 0.59 2.21
C TYR A 473 -16.09 -0.55 2.95
N TYR A 474 -14.77 -0.58 2.90
CA TYR A 474 -13.94 -1.59 3.57
C TYR A 474 -12.49 -1.10 3.70
N HIS A 475 -11.88 -1.39 4.84
CA HIS A 475 -10.48 -1.14 5.20
C HIS A 475 -10.08 0.34 5.30
N ASN A 476 -9.71 0.82 6.48
CA ASN A 476 -9.09 2.15 6.65
C ASN A 476 -8.26 2.28 7.95
N ASN A 477 -8.21 1.21 8.75
CA ASN A 477 -7.63 1.19 10.10
C ASN A 477 -6.85 -0.13 10.40
N ALA A 478 -6.32 -0.78 9.36
CA ALA A 478 -5.56 -2.02 9.50
C ALA A 478 -4.26 -1.98 8.70
N TRP A 479 -3.21 -2.63 9.20
CA TRP A 479 -1.87 -2.57 8.59
C TRP A 479 -1.71 -3.36 7.29
N SER A 480 -2.49 -4.42 7.11
CA SER A 480 -2.41 -5.29 5.94
C SER A 480 -3.83 -5.62 5.43
N PRO A 481 -4.07 -5.65 4.11
CA PRO A 481 -3.11 -5.39 3.04
C PRO A 481 -2.64 -3.91 3.02
N GLY A 482 -1.49 -3.63 2.41
CA GLY A 482 -1.00 -2.24 2.30
C GLY A 482 -1.66 -1.45 1.17
N ALA A 483 -2.30 -2.14 0.22
CA ALA A 483 -3.11 -1.53 -0.83
C ALA A 483 -4.30 -2.44 -1.17
N ILE A 484 -5.47 -1.83 -1.44
CA ILE A 484 -6.63 -2.51 -2.04
C ILE A 484 -7.03 -1.73 -3.28
N LEU A 485 -6.97 -2.38 -4.44
CA LEU A 485 -7.02 -1.78 -5.76
C LEU A 485 -8.09 -2.48 -6.63
N ASP A 486 -8.42 -1.89 -7.76
CA ASP A 486 -9.30 -2.45 -8.81
C ASP A 486 -10.66 -2.99 -8.31
N PRO A 487 -11.41 -2.24 -7.46
CA PRO A 487 -12.68 -2.74 -6.98
C PRO A 487 -13.70 -2.88 -8.10
N ARG A 488 -14.36 -4.03 -8.20
CA ARG A 488 -15.50 -4.28 -9.09
C ARG A 488 -16.68 -4.84 -8.32
N ALA A 489 -17.87 -4.30 -8.56
CA ALA A 489 -19.09 -4.86 -7.98
C ALA A 489 -19.39 -6.24 -8.60
N VAL A 490 -19.73 -7.22 -7.75
CA VAL A 490 -20.02 -8.59 -8.18
C VAL A 490 -21.49 -8.71 -8.62
N PRO A 491 -21.78 -9.07 -9.89
CA PRO A 491 -23.15 -9.08 -10.43
C PRO A 491 -24.13 -9.90 -9.61
N GLY A 492 -25.35 -9.37 -9.44
CA GLY A 492 -26.44 -10.04 -8.71
C GLY A 492 -26.24 -10.14 -7.19
N THR A 493 -25.18 -9.52 -6.66
CA THR A 493 -24.86 -9.53 -5.23
C THR A 493 -24.57 -8.12 -4.72
N ARG A 494 -24.23 -8.03 -3.43
CA ARG A 494 -23.70 -6.81 -2.81
C ARG A 494 -22.19 -6.87 -2.57
N TYR A 495 -21.52 -7.88 -3.10
CA TYR A 495 -20.09 -8.07 -2.89
C TYR A 495 -19.27 -7.19 -3.83
N VAL A 496 -18.03 -6.93 -3.43
CA VAL A 496 -17.01 -6.28 -4.25
C VAL A 496 -15.81 -7.21 -4.34
N VAL A 497 -15.30 -7.46 -5.53
CA VAL A 497 -14.01 -8.11 -5.73
C VAL A 497 -12.94 -7.04 -5.90
N ALA A 498 -11.73 -7.25 -5.38
CA ALA A 498 -10.63 -6.30 -5.49
C ALA A 498 -9.26 -7.01 -5.42
N THR A 499 -8.23 -6.33 -5.92
CA THR A 499 -6.82 -6.73 -5.81
C THR A 499 -6.27 -6.29 -4.44
N PHE A 500 -5.72 -7.22 -3.67
CA PHE A 500 -5.12 -6.98 -2.35
C PHE A 500 -3.60 -7.03 -2.50
N GLY A 501 -2.94 -5.87 -2.41
CA GLY A 501 -1.52 -5.70 -2.68
C GLY A 501 -0.74 -5.03 -1.56
N SER A 502 0.48 -4.62 -1.89
CA SER A 502 1.41 -3.93 -1.00
C SER A 502 1.45 -2.43 -1.28
N CYS A 503 1.91 -1.66 -0.30
CA CYS A 503 2.12 -0.21 -0.49
C CYS A 503 3.32 0.06 -1.42
N HIS A 504 4.42 -0.70 -1.25
CA HIS A 504 5.66 -0.54 -2.02
C HIS A 504 5.89 -1.70 -3.00
N ASP A 505 4.91 -1.95 -3.86
CA ASP A 505 4.98 -2.90 -4.97
C ASP A 505 4.13 -2.37 -6.12
N ARG A 506 4.07 -3.09 -7.25
CA ARG A 506 3.12 -2.82 -8.35
C ARG A 506 1.67 -3.02 -7.91
N PRO A 507 0.68 -2.54 -8.68
CA PRO A 507 -0.75 -2.73 -8.38
C PRO A 507 -1.24 -4.17 -8.60
N TRP A 508 -0.51 -5.15 -8.06
CA TRP A 508 -0.81 -6.57 -8.11
C TRP A 508 -0.76 -7.19 -6.71
N GLY A 509 -1.25 -8.41 -6.56
CA GLY A 509 -1.25 -9.11 -5.29
C GLY A 509 -2.16 -10.32 -5.30
N ALA A 510 -3.00 -10.45 -4.28
CA ALA A 510 -4.05 -11.45 -4.22
C ALA A 510 -5.38 -10.88 -4.77
N ILE A 511 -6.37 -11.73 -5.00
CA ILE A 511 -7.75 -11.29 -5.26
C ILE A 511 -8.63 -11.73 -4.10
N ALA A 512 -9.55 -10.87 -3.65
CA ALA A 512 -10.54 -11.25 -2.65
C ALA A 512 -11.93 -10.66 -2.94
N ILE A 513 -12.95 -11.42 -2.55
CA ILE A 513 -14.35 -10.97 -2.52
C ILE A 513 -14.68 -10.47 -1.12
N VAL A 514 -15.22 -9.26 -1.04
CA VAL A 514 -15.53 -8.53 0.20
C VAL A 514 -17.04 -8.32 0.35
N ASP A 515 -17.55 -8.64 1.53
CA ASP A 515 -18.89 -8.32 2.01
C ASP A 515 -18.84 -7.35 3.21
N ALA A 516 -19.16 -6.08 2.95
CA ALA A 516 -19.17 -5.01 3.96
C ALA A 516 -20.23 -5.15 5.07
N ALA A 517 -21.22 -6.06 5.01
CA ALA A 517 -22.13 -6.26 6.16
C ALA A 517 -21.55 -7.20 7.21
N ARG A 518 -20.53 -7.98 6.86
CA ARG A 518 -19.82 -8.83 7.82
C ARG A 518 -18.81 -8.02 8.65
N GLY A 519 -18.55 -6.78 8.26
CA GLY A 519 -17.65 -5.83 8.93
C GLY A 519 -17.01 -4.87 7.92
N LEU A 520 -16.28 -3.88 8.42
CA LEU A 520 -15.57 -2.91 7.59
C LEU A 520 -14.05 -3.08 7.65
N GLU A 521 -13.53 -4.00 8.47
CA GLU A 521 -12.10 -4.17 8.73
C GLU A 521 -11.76 -5.66 8.94
N GLY A 522 -10.49 -6.02 8.72
CA GLY A 522 -9.96 -7.36 9.01
C GLY A 522 -10.49 -8.47 8.10
N HIS A 523 -10.37 -9.73 8.53
CA HIS A 523 -10.67 -10.90 7.69
C HIS A 523 -12.16 -11.26 7.63
N LEU A 524 -12.98 -10.83 8.60
CA LEU A 524 -14.40 -11.20 8.67
C LEU A 524 -15.20 -10.82 7.40
N PRO A 525 -14.94 -9.68 6.74
CA PRO A 525 -15.59 -9.31 5.48
C PRO A 525 -15.16 -10.13 4.27
N LEU A 526 -14.09 -10.92 4.37
CA LEU A 526 -13.62 -11.73 3.24
C LEU A 526 -14.52 -12.96 3.06
N VAL A 527 -15.11 -13.07 1.87
CA VAL A 527 -16.01 -14.17 1.48
C VAL A 527 -15.23 -15.27 0.77
N HIS A 528 -14.28 -14.90 -0.08
CA HIS A 528 -13.42 -15.82 -0.81
C HIS A 528 -12.12 -15.12 -1.21
N THR A 529 -11.02 -15.86 -1.33
CA THR A 529 -9.70 -15.31 -1.65
C THR A 529 -8.92 -16.22 -2.59
N TRP A 530 -8.09 -15.61 -3.44
CA TRP A 530 -7.09 -16.28 -4.27
C TRP A 530 -5.72 -15.64 -4.00
N PRO A 531 -4.75 -16.41 -3.46
CA PRO A 531 -4.87 -17.79 -3.01
C PRO A 531 -5.76 -17.94 -1.75
N ALA A 532 -6.17 -19.18 -1.44
CA ALA A 532 -7.07 -19.46 -0.32
C ALA A 532 -6.45 -19.17 1.06
N ASP A 533 -5.13 -19.15 1.16
CA ASP A 533 -4.36 -18.86 2.37
C ASP A 533 -4.00 -17.37 2.54
N LEU A 534 -4.60 -16.47 1.74
CA LEU A 534 -4.45 -15.02 1.87
C LEU A 534 -4.50 -14.50 3.33
N PRO A 535 -5.38 -15.00 4.23
CA PRO A 535 -5.38 -14.57 5.63
C PRO A 535 -4.04 -14.69 6.35
N ALA A 536 -3.13 -15.58 5.94
CA ALA A 536 -1.78 -15.70 6.48
C ALA A 536 -0.91 -14.47 6.19
N TYR A 537 -1.21 -13.73 5.11
CA TYR A 537 -0.52 -12.50 4.71
C TYR A 537 -1.14 -11.25 5.35
N LEU A 538 -2.41 -11.31 5.75
CA LEU A 538 -3.18 -10.18 6.30
C LEU A 538 -2.94 -9.99 7.81
N THR A 539 -1.66 -9.91 8.19
CA THR A 539 -1.28 -9.74 9.60
C THR A 539 -1.59 -8.31 10.06
N ASN A 540 -2.30 -8.19 11.19
CA ASN A 540 -2.58 -6.91 11.82
C ASN A 540 -2.28 -7.03 13.32
N ARG A 541 -1.17 -6.45 13.78
CA ARG A 541 -0.84 -6.46 15.21
C ARG A 541 -1.84 -5.58 15.96
N LYS A 542 -2.40 -6.09 17.06
CA LYS A 542 -3.37 -5.38 17.94
C LYS A 542 -2.75 -4.91 19.25
N ASP A 543 -1.46 -5.17 19.45
CA ASP A 543 -0.72 -4.89 20.68
C ASP A 543 -0.58 -3.38 20.97
N TYR A 544 -0.84 -2.50 19.99
CA TYR A 544 -0.91 -1.04 20.19
C TYR A 544 -2.15 -0.61 20.95
N GLY A 545 -3.34 -1.07 20.52
CA GLY A 545 -4.61 -0.76 21.17
C GLY A 545 -4.68 -1.27 22.62
N GLU A 546 -3.97 -2.37 22.89
CA GLU A 546 -3.85 -2.96 24.23
C GLU A 546 -2.76 -2.28 25.10
N GLY A 547 -2.01 -1.32 24.53
CA GLY A 547 -0.95 -0.58 25.23
C GLY A 547 0.28 -1.43 25.57
N LEU A 548 0.44 -2.58 24.92
CA LEU A 548 1.48 -3.56 25.19
C LEU A 548 2.78 -3.27 24.41
N SER A 549 2.72 -2.46 23.36
CA SER A 549 3.83 -2.29 22.40
C SER A 549 4.07 -0.85 21.94
N GLU A 550 5.30 -0.56 21.53
CA GLU A 550 5.72 0.74 20.99
C GLU A 550 5.54 0.77 19.47
N HIS A 551 4.96 1.86 18.95
CA HIS A 551 4.79 2.03 17.51
C HIS A 551 6.16 2.07 16.82
N ARG A 552 6.45 0.99 16.07
CA ARG A 552 7.58 0.87 15.16
C ARG A 552 6.99 0.62 13.78
N SER A 553 7.47 1.34 12.77
CA SER A 553 6.98 1.28 11.38
C SER A 553 6.74 -0.18 10.99
N ALA A 554 5.47 -0.57 10.88
CA ALA A 554 5.12 -1.97 10.74
C ALA A 554 5.38 -2.40 9.29
N TYR A 555 6.35 -3.29 9.07
CA TYR A 555 6.64 -3.94 7.78
C TYR A 555 5.46 -4.77 7.21
N GLN A 556 4.28 -4.70 7.82
CA GLN A 556 3.08 -5.46 7.48
C GLN A 556 2.37 -4.95 6.22
N ILE A 557 2.62 -3.70 5.83
CA ILE A 557 2.04 -3.06 4.64
C ILE A 557 2.58 -3.66 3.33
N ASP A 558 3.70 -4.38 3.41
CA ASP A 558 4.35 -5.03 2.27
C ASP A 558 4.37 -6.55 2.42
N SER A 559 3.52 -7.12 3.28
CA SER A 559 3.44 -8.56 3.51
C SER A 559 3.16 -9.35 2.23
N LEU A 560 2.46 -8.73 1.27
CA LEU A 560 2.06 -9.31 -0.01
C LEU A 560 3.17 -9.22 -1.07
N VAL A 561 4.30 -8.55 -0.85
CA VAL A 561 5.43 -8.51 -1.80
C VAL A 561 5.89 -9.91 -2.17
N ARG A 562 5.93 -10.82 -1.18
CA ARG A 562 6.39 -12.21 -1.32
C ARG A 562 5.33 -13.18 -1.87
N LEU A 563 4.09 -12.71 -2.09
CA LEU A 563 3.01 -13.56 -2.60
C LEU A 563 3.39 -14.08 -3.99
N GLN A 564 3.29 -15.40 -4.18
CA GLN A 564 3.41 -16.04 -5.49
C GLN A 564 2.34 -17.13 -5.63
N PRO A 565 1.61 -17.19 -6.75
CA PRO A 565 1.61 -16.25 -7.89
C PRO A 565 0.93 -14.90 -7.55
N LYS A 566 1.17 -13.87 -8.37
CA LYS A 566 0.47 -12.57 -8.30
C LYS A 566 -0.74 -12.53 -9.25
N TYR A 567 -1.74 -11.75 -8.86
CA TYR A 567 -3.00 -11.50 -9.55
C TYR A 567 -3.27 -9.98 -9.65
N GLU A 568 -3.97 -9.56 -10.69
CA GLU A 568 -4.46 -8.19 -10.89
C GLU A 568 -5.68 -8.18 -11.84
N ASP A 569 -6.29 -7.01 -12.03
CA ASP A 569 -7.40 -6.75 -12.96
C ASP A 569 -8.61 -7.71 -12.83
N PRO A 570 -9.20 -7.92 -11.62
CA PRO A 570 -10.34 -8.81 -11.45
C PRO A 570 -11.60 -8.27 -12.15
N TYR A 571 -12.24 -9.09 -12.98
CA TYR A 571 -13.54 -8.83 -13.57
C TYR A 571 -14.55 -9.95 -13.23
N PRO A 572 -15.55 -9.69 -12.38
CA PRO A 572 -16.52 -10.71 -12.00
C PRO A 572 -17.55 -10.98 -13.11
N LEU A 573 -17.58 -12.20 -13.65
CA LEU A 573 -18.61 -12.66 -14.59
C LEU A 573 -19.91 -13.01 -13.85
N SER A 574 -19.79 -13.50 -12.62
CA SER A 574 -20.89 -13.81 -11.70
C SER A 574 -20.38 -13.84 -10.26
N ALA A 575 -21.24 -14.20 -9.30
CA ALA A 575 -20.84 -14.47 -7.93
C ALA A 575 -19.85 -15.63 -7.74
N LYS A 576 -19.65 -16.45 -8.78
CA LYS A 576 -18.88 -17.71 -8.71
C LYS A 576 -17.69 -17.77 -9.66
N TYR A 577 -17.65 -16.91 -10.67
CA TYR A 577 -16.66 -16.94 -11.76
C TYR A 577 -16.09 -15.55 -11.99
N ILE A 578 -14.76 -15.43 -12.01
CA ILE A 578 -14.01 -14.18 -12.15
C ILE A 578 -12.96 -14.34 -13.24
N LEU A 579 -12.85 -13.36 -14.13
CA LEU A 579 -11.68 -13.20 -14.99
C LEU A 579 -10.62 -12.40 -14.24
N CYS A 580 -9.35 -12.69 -14.47
CA CYS A 580 -8.27 -11.85 -13.98
C CYS A 580 -7.02 -11.98 -14.84
N SER A 581 -6.05 -11.11 -14.59
CA SER A 581 -4.68 -11.31 -14.99
C SER A 581 -3.90 -11.97 -13.87
N ARG A 582 -3.13 -13.00 -14.20
CA ARG A 582 -2.32 -13.75 -13.23
C ARG A 582 -0.97 -14.10 -13.82
N MET A 583 0.05 -14.07 -12.96
CA MET A 583 1.40 -14.47 -13.28
C MET A 583 1.45 -15.91 -13.82
N VAL A 584 2.08 -16.11 -14.97
CA VAL A 584 2.31 -17.43 -15.58
C VAL A 584 3.72 -17.93 -15.28
N SER A 585 4.72 -17.08 -15.50
CA SER A 585 6.14 -17.34 -15.23
C SER A 585 6.90 -16.01 -15.20
N GLY A 586 7.84 -15.86 -14.27
CA GLY A 586 8.52 -14.58 -14.05
C GLY A 586 7.50 -13.48 -13.74
N GLU A 587 7.54 -12.36 -14.45
CA GLU A 587 6.53 -11.28 -14.31
C GLU A 587 5.51 -11.28 -15.45
N ARG A 588 5.48 -12.32 -16.30
CA ARG A 588 4.56 -12.40 -17.43
C ARG A 588 3.16 -12.77 -16.96
N MET A 589 2.19 -11.92 -17.27
CA MET A 589 0.78 -12.13 -16.96
C MET A 589 0.03 -12.82 -18.11
N GLY A 590 -0.92 -13.67 -17.77
CA GLY A 590 -1.88 -14.29 -18.69
C GLY A 590 -3.32 -14.07 -18.21
N LEU A 591 -4.29 -14.32 -19.08
CA LEU A 591 -5.72 -14.25 -18.74
C LEU A 591 -6.15 -15.55 -18.08
N PHE A 592 -6.83 -15.48 -16.95
CA PHE A 592 -7.31 -16.64 -16.20
C PHE A 592 -8.80 -16.56 -15.91
N LEU A 593 -9.44 -17.74 -15.82
CA LEU A 593 -10.74 -17.90 -15.16
C LEU A 593 -10.50 -18.50 -13.78
N LEU A 594 -10.98 -17.80 -12.75
CA LEU A 594 -11.05 -18.26 -11.37
C LEU A 594 -12.49 -18.64 -11.03
N ASP A 595 -12.66 -19.65 -10.20
CA ASP A 595 -13.95 -19.92 -9.55
C ASP A 595 -13.85 -20.14 -8.04
N VAL A 596 -15.00 -20.01 -7.38
CA VAL A 596 -15.12 -20.20 -5.91
C VAL A 596 -15.06 -21.66 -5.47
N PHE A 597 -14.98 -22.61 -6.42
CA PHE A 597 -14.91 -24.05 -6.16
C PHE A 597 -13.46 -24.55 -6.07
N GLY A 598 -12.48 -23.67 -6.36
CA GLY A 598 -11.05 -23.98 -6.31
C GLY A 598 -10.42 -24.27 -7.67
N ASN A 599 -11.13 -24.04 -8.78
CA ASN A 599 -10.52 -24.13 -10.10
C ASN A 599 -9.91 -22.80 -10.53
N GLU A 600 -8.79 -22.92 -11.22
CA GLU A 600 -8.11 -21.84 -11.90
C GLU A 600 -7.60 -22.39 -13.24
N ILE A 601 -7.97 -21.75 -14.35
CA ILE A 601 -7.49 -22.15 -15.68
C ILE A 601 -6.91 -20.96 -16.46
N LEU A 602 -5.76 -21.18 -17.08
CA LEU A 602 -5.15 -20.23 -18.02
C LEU A 602 -5.99 -20.16 -19.30
N LEU A 603 -6.65 -19.06 -19.60
CA LEU A 603 -7.44 -18.90 -20.82
C LEU A 603 -6.56 -18.59 -22.03
N HIS A 604 -5.67 -17.59 -21.89
CA HIS A 604 -4.85 -17.08 -22.98
C HIS A 604 -3.56 -16.46 -22.45
N VAL A 605 -2.48 -16.57 -23.22
CA VAL A 605 -1.20 -15.93 -22.90
C VAL A 605 -0.52 -15.48 -24.19
N GLU A 606 -0.11 -14.22 -24.22
CA GLU A 606 0.67 -13.60 -25.31
C GLU A 606 1.85 -12.83 -24.70
N GLY A 607 2.87 -12.53 -25.49
CA GLY A 607 3.95 -11.64 -25.07
C GLY A 607 3.62 -10.19 -25.43
N PRO A 608 4.02 -9.19 -24.63
CA PRO A 608 4.76 -9.26 -23.36
C PRO A 608 3.92 -9.65 -22.11
N GLY A 609 2.59 -9.61 -22.18
CA GLY A 609 1.68 -10.08 -21.11
C GLY A 609 0.23 -9.64 -21.40
N CYS A 610 -0.76 -10.25 -20.74
CA CYS A 610 -2.18 -9.95 -20.94
C CYS A 610 -2.83 -9.39 -19.65
N TYR A 611 -3.61 -8.32 -19.80
CA TYR A 611 -4.15 -7.44 -18.74
C TYR A 611 -5.62 -7.08 -19.02
N ASP A 612 -6.32 -6.58 -18.00
CA ASP A 612 -7.64 -5.97 -18.11
C ASP A 612 -8.71 -6.80 -18.86
N PRO A 613 -8.97 -8.07 -18.51
CA PRO A 613 -9.98 -8.87 -19.20
C PRO A 613 -11.41 -8.34 -18.92
N ILE A 614 -12.14 -7.96 -19.96
CA ILE A 614 -13.53 -7.47 -19.86
C ILE A 614 -14.43 -8.05 -20.97
N PRO A 615 -15.58 -8.67 -20.66
CA PRO A 615 -16.53 -9.12 -21.67
C PRO A 615 -17.13 -7.97 -22.47
N VAL A 616 -17.23 -8.15 -23.78
CA VAL A 616 -17.87 -7.21 -24.70
C VAL A 616 -19.30 -7.65 -24.97
N ALA A 617 -20.22 -7.25 -24.10
CA ALA A 617 -21.64 -7.56 -24.23
C ALA A 617 -22.52 -6.45 -23.64
N PRO A 618 -23.79 -6.35 -24.08
CA PRO A 618 -24.78 -5.54 -23.40
C PRO A 618 -24.94 -5.96 -21.94
N ARG A 619 -25.09 -4.99 -21.04
CA ARG A 619 -25.29 -5.22 -19.60
C ARG A 619 -26.40 -4.33 -19.04
N PRO A 620 -27.08 -4.74 -17.95
CA PRO A 620 -28.09 -3.92 -17.31
C PRO A 620 -27.54 -2.56 -16.88
N VAL A 621 -28.32 -1.50 -17.15
CA VAL A 621 -28.03 -0.15 -16.66
C VAL A 621 -28.50 -0.03 -15.21
N PRO A 622 -27.61 0.24 -14.23
CA PRO A 622 -28.03 0.45 -12.84
C PRO A 622 -28.94 1.68 -12.68
N PRO A 623 -29.69 1.79 -11.57
CA PRO A 623 -30.52 2.95 -11.31
C PRO A 623 -29.71 4.26 -11.34
N ARG A 624 -30.29 5.30 -11.96
CA ARG A 624 -29.70 6.63 -11.96
C ARG A 624 -29.90 7.29 -10.58
N ILE A 625 -28.81 7.67 -9.92
CA ILE A 625 -28.85 8.59 -8.79
C ILE A 625 -28.90 10.03 -9.35
N PRO A 626 -29.94 10.83 -9.03
CA PRO A 626 -30.03 12.22 -9.49
C PRO A 626 -28.89 13.07 -8.93
N ASP A 627 -28.38 14.01 -9.74
CA ASP A 627 -27.44 15.03 -9.29
C ASP A 627 -28.12 15.96 -8.29
N ARG A 628 -27.54 16.13 -7.11
CA ARG A 628 -28.06 16.95 -6.00
C ARG A 628 -27.21 18.18 -5.72
N VAL A 629 -26.11 18.34 -6.43
CA VAL A 629 -25.21 19.48 -6.26
C VAL A 629 -25.92 20.73 -6.74
N ARG A 630 -25.78 21.81 -5.97
CA ARG A 630 -26.29 23.14 -6.33
C ARG A 630 -25.09 24.04 -6.57
N HIS A 631 -24.61 24.09 -7.81
CA HIS A 631 -23.37 24.78 -8.17
C HIS A 631 -23.38 26.29 -7.88
N ALA A 632 -24.56 26.90 -7.70
CA ALA A 632 -24.68 28.28 -7.24
C ALA A 632 -24.33 28.49 -5.75
N GLU A 633 -24.27 27.44 -4.93
CA GLU A 633 -23.86 27.51 -3.53
C GLU A 633 -22.35 27.35 -3.36
N THR A 634 -21.81 27.78 -2.22
CA THR A 634 -20.37 27.71 -1.90
C THR A 634 -20.07 26.89 -0.64
N GLU A 635 -21.12 26.42 0.04
CA GLU A 635 -21.05 25.69 1.31
C GLU A 635 -21.93 24.45 1.22
N GLY A 636 -21.61 23.45 2.06
CA GLY A 636 -22.51 22.36 2.42
C GLY A 636 -22.86 22.43 3.91
N THR A 637 -23.71 21.50 4.37
CA THR A 637 -24.05 21.38 5.79
C THR A 637 -23.76 19.99 6.32
N LEU A 638 -23.24 19.94 7.55
CA LEU A 638 -22.96 18.72 8.28
C LEU A 638 -23.82 18.63 9.53
N TYR A 639 -24.39 17.47 9.79
CA TYR A 639 -25.09 17.17 11.04
C TYR A 639 -24.50 15.94 11.74
N LEU A 640 -24.32 16.05 13.05
CA LEU A 640 -23.87 14.98 13.93
C LEU A 640 -24.99 14.72 14.94
N THR A 641 -25.45 13.48 15.00
CA THR A 641 -26.55 13.10 15.90
C THR A 641 -26.08 13.08 17.36
N ASP A 642 -24.97 12.42 17.67
CA ASP A 642 -24.48 12.27 19.03
C ASP A 642 -22.97 12.01 19.07
N VAL A 643 -22.19 13.03 19.41
CA VAL A 643 -20.71 12.98 19.48
C VAL A 643 -20.17 11.90 20.42
N TYR A 644 -20.98 11.39 21.37
CA TYR A 644 -20.55 10.37 22.34
C TYR A 644 -20.74 8.93 21.85
N ARG A 645 -21.13 8.72 20.59
CA ARG A 645 -21.28 7.39 19.99
C ARG A 645 -20.12 7.10 19.04
N GLY A 646 -19.66 5.86 19.04
CA GLY A 646 -18.61 5.35 18.15
C GLY A 646 -17.39 4.84 18.90
N GLU A 647 -16.49 4.19 18.17
CA GLU A 647 -15.35 3.49 18.74
C GLU A 647 -14.38 4.47 19.42
N GLY A 648 -13.97 4.16 20.64
CA GLY A 648 -13.07 4.99 21.45
C GLY A 648 -13.76 6.10 22.23
N MET A 649 -15.08 6.31 22.06
CA MET A 649 -15.85 7.34 22.78
C MET A 649 -16.49 6.85 24.09
N GLU A 650 -16.40 5.55 24.40
CA GLU A 650 -17.16 4.86 25.45
C GLU A 650 -16.91 5.42 26.85
N ARG A 651 -15.74 6.01 27.08
CA ARG A 651 -15.31 6.55 28.38
C ARG A 651 -15.49 8.06 28.49
N VAL A 652 -15.93 8.75 27.44
CA VAL A 652 -16.11 10.20 27.46
C VAL A 652 -17.40 10.54 28.20
N LYS A 653 -17.29 11.33 29.27
CA LYS A 653 -18.46 11.79 30.03
C LYS A 653 -19.34 12.68 29.15
N ARG A 654 -20.64 12.37 29.07
CA ARG A 654 -21.61 13.22 28.37
C ARG A 654 -21.58 14.64 28.92
N GLY A 655 -21.58 15.61 28.02
CA GLY A 655 -21.47 17.03 28.32
C GLY A 655 -20.02 17.54 28.41
N ALA A 656 -19.00 16.68 28.36
CA ALA A 656 -17.60 17.10 28.34
C ALA A 656 -17.23 17.84 27.05
N ILE A 657 -17.74 17.39 25.90
CA ILE A 657 -17.48 17.99 24.60
C ILE A 657 -18.40 19.20 24.41
N LYS A 658 -17.79 20.35 24.11
CA LYS A 658 -18.45 21.65 23.94
C LYS A 658 -18.34 22.18 22.52
N TYR A 659 -17.31 21.79 21.77
CA TYR A 659 -17.08 22.27 20.43
C TYR A 659 -16.59 21.15 19.51
N LEU A 660 -16.83 21.32 18.21
CA LEU A 660 -16.05 20.66 17.17
C LEU A 660 -15.17 21.73 16.52
N ARG A 661 -13.87 21.45 16.38
CA ARG A 661 -12.98 22.21 15.51
C ARG A 661 -13.01 21.60 14.11
N VAL A 662 -13.22 22.43 13.10
CA VAL A 662 -13.17 22.05 11.69
C VAL A 662 -11.80 22.42 11.14
N VAL A 663 -11.09 21.43 10.61
CA VAL A 663 -9.72 21.55 10.13
C VAL A 663 -9.63 21.03 8.71
N GLU A 664 -9.06 21.80 7.81
CA GLU A 664 -8.68 21.32 6.48
C GLU A 664 -7.27 20.69 6.54
N ALA A 665 -7.09 19.62 5.77
CA ALA A 665 -5.78 19.11 5.40
C ALA A 665 -5.47 19.53 3.95
N PRO A 666 -4.65 20.59 3.74
CA PRO A 666 -4.32 21.04 2.40
C PRO A 666 -3.48 20.02 1.60
N PRO A 667 -3.56 20.04 0.26
CA PRO A 667 -2.73 19.20 -0.59
C PRO A 667 -1.28 19.67 -0.62
N LYS A 668 -0.34 18.73 -0.75
CA LYS A 668 1.07 19.03 -1.00
C LYS A 668 1.27 19.47 -2.46
N ARG A 669 1.75 20.70 -2.67
CA ARG A 669 2.00 21.29 -4.00
C ARG A 669 3.48 21.40 -4.38
N PHE A 670 4.37 21.30 -3.40
CA PHE A 670 5.81 21.54 -3.57
C PHE A 670 6.63 20.39 -3.01
N TRP A 671 7.87 20.26 -3.48
CA TRP A 671 8.77 19.20 -3.05
C TRP A 671 10.25 19.59 -3.17
N SER A 672 11.12 18.84 -2.49
CA SER A 672 12.57 19.02 -2.48
C SER A 672 13.31 17.68 -2.66
N ASN A 673 14.57 17.73 -3.09
CA ASN A 673 15.44 16.56 -3.10
C ASN A 673 15.82 16.15 -1.68
N GLY A 674 16.23 17.12 -0.84
CA GLY A 674 16.45 16.89 0.59
C GLY A 674 15.17 16.49 1.32
N SER A 675 15.27 15.65 2.36
CA SER A 675 14.12 15.11 3.08
C SER A 675 14.39 14.88 4.56
N TRP A 676 13.32 14.83 5.34
CA TRP A 676 13.28 14.46 6.75
C TRP A 676 12.52 13.13 6.91
N GLY A 677 13.16 12.12 7.49
CA GLY A 677 12.58 10.77 7.61
C GLY A 677 12.61 10.25 9.05
N ILE A 678 11.44 9.86 9.57
CA ILE A 678 11.32 9.08 10.82
C ILE A 678 10.53 7.80 10.54
N ASP A 679 9.23 7.95 10.30
CA ASP A 679 8.35 6.87 9.86
C ASP A 679 8.05 7.06 8.36
N ALA A 680 7.57 8.23 7.94
CA ALA A 680 7.47 8.63 6.53
C ALA A 680 8.58 9.58 6.07
N THR A 681 8.77 9.64 4.75
CA THR A 681 9.68 10.61 4.09
C THR A 681 8.97 11.94 3.85
N GLN A 682 9.40 13.00 4.52
CA GLN A 682 8.93 14.37 4.28
C GLN A 682 9.91 15.11 3.37
N ALA A 683 9.47 15.47 2.18
CA ALA A 683 10.30 16.17 1.19
C ALA A 683 9.58 17.42 0.67
N PRO A 684 9.81 18.61 1.24
CA PRO A 684 10.80 18.92 2.30
C PRO A 684 10.36 18.49 3.70
N ALA A 685 11.25 18.67 4.68
CA ALA A 685 10.88 18.61 6.09
C ALA A 685 9.71 19.57 6.38
N MET A 686 8.67 19.04 7.04
CA MET A 686 7.47 19.78 7.39
C MET A 686 7.30 19.87 8.90
N ASN A 687 7.39 18.73 9.59
CA ASN A 687 7.12 18.59 11.00
C ASN A 687 8.00 17.49 11.60
N TRP A 688 7.97 17.32 12.91
CA TRP A 688 8.75 16.27 13.58
C TRP A 688 8.42 14.86 13.11
N ASN A 689 7.15 14.43 13.17
CA ASN A 689 6.74 13.09 12.71
C ASN A 689 5.28 13.10 12.23
N CYS A 690 5.00 13.94 11.22
CA CYS A 690 3.71 14.00 10.52
C CYS A 690 3.94 14.63 9.15
N THR A 691 3.32 14.09 8.11
CA THR A 691 3.54 14.50 6.71
C THR A 691 2.59 15.58 6.20
N SER A 692 1.52 15.90 6.94
CA SER A 692 0.47 16.84 6.54
C SER A 692 0.67 18.25 7.11
N ASN A 693 0.37 19.29 6.33
CA ASN A 693 0.09 20.62 6.87
C ASN A 693 -1.39 20.74 7.26
N LYS A 694 -1.76 21.77 8.02
CA LYS A 694 -3.09 21.94 8.61
C LYS A 694 -3.58 23.37 8.47
N ARG A 695 -4.90 23.54 8.36
CA ARG A 695 -5.54 24.84 8.33
C ARG A 695 -6.84 24.83 9.15
N ILE A 696 -6.94 25.73 10.12
CA ILE A 696 -8.12 25.79 11.00
C ILE A 696 -9.18 26.67 10.33
N LEU A 697 -10.35 26.09 10.05
CA LEU A 697 -11.47 26.81 9.46
C LEU A 697 -12.34 27.48 10.52
N GLY A 698 -12.38 26.89 11.72
CA GLY A 698 -13.03 27.45 12.89
C GLY A 698 -13.72 26.41 13.76
N ASP A 699 -14.38 26.90 14.80
CA ASP A 699 -15.08 26.07 15.78
C ASP A 699 -16.60 26.19 15.63
N VAL A 700 -17.31 25.12 15.99
CA VAL A 700 -18.78 25.08 16.09
C VAL A 700 -19.23 24.51 17.43
N PRO A 701 -20.35 24.99 18.00
CA PRO A 701 -20.83 24.50 19.28
C PRO A 701 -21.46 23.11 19.16
N VAL A 702 -21.22 22.27 20.16
CA VAL A 702 -21.93 21.00 20.40
C VAL A 702 -23.01 21.24 21.45
N ALA A 703 -24.24 20.82 21.15
CA ALA A 703 -25.38 20.98 22.05
C ALA A 703 -25.26 20.05 23.29
N PRO A 704 -25.99 20.33 24.38
CA PRO A 704 -25.95 19.48 25.59
C PRO A 704 -26.34 18.01 25.35
N ASP A 705 -27.16 17.75 24.33
CA ASP A 705 -27.54 16.41 23.88
C ASP A 705 -26.47 15.73 23.00
N GLY A 706 -25.30 16.34 22.81
CA GLY A 706 -24.18 15.81 22.03
C GLY A 706 -24.30 16.04 20.53
N SER A 707 -25.36 16.69 20.05
CA SER A 707 -25.57 16.93 18.62
C SER A 707 -24.89 18.19 18.12
N ALA A 708 -24.58 18.25 16.82
CA ALA A 708 -24.06 19.43 16.15
C ALA A 708 -24.68 19.57 14.75
N TYR A 709 -24.91 20.81 14.30
CA TYR A 709 -25.38 21.11 12.94
C TYR A 709 -24.75 22.42 12.46
N PHE A 710 -23.97 22.36 11.37
CA PHE A 710 -23.11 23.48 10.97
C PHE A 710 -22.80 23.50 9.47
N ARG A 711 -22.37 24.67 8.98
CA ARG A 711 -21.91 24.90 7.60
C ARG A 711 -20.41 24.69 7.48
N VAL A 712 -19.99 24.15 6.34
CA VAL A 712 -18.58 23.98 5.96
C VAL A 712 -18.42 24.41 4.50
N PRO A 713 -17.33 25.10 4.15
CA PRO A 713 -17.07 25.42 2.75
C PRO A 713 -17.02 24.15 1.89
N ALA A 714 -17.69 24.20 0.74
CA ALA A 714 -17.73 23.07 -0.17
C ALA A 714 -16.35 22.79 -0.79
N ASP A 715 -16.14 21.56 -1.23
CA ASP A 715 -14.95 21.13 -1.96
C ASP A 715 -13.63 21.27 -1.20
N ARG A 716 -13.70 21.22 0.14
CA ARG A 716 -12.53 21.20 1.02
C ARG A 716 -12.43 19.87 1.74
N PHE A 717 -11.20 19.36 1.85
CA PHE A 717 -10.91 18.12 2.53
C PHE A 717 -10.70 18.37 4.03
N VAL A 718 -11.73 18.07 4.81
CA VAL A 718 -11.83 18.44 6.22
C VAL A 718 -11.89 17.24 7.15
N PHE A 719 -11.42 17.44 8.38
CA PHE A 719 -11.59 16.52 9.50
C PHE A 719 -11.97 17.32 10.75
N PHE A 720 -12.36 16.60 11.81
CA PHE A 720 -12.93 17.21 13.01
C PHE A 720 -12.19 16.81 14.27
N GLN A 721 -12.08 17.74 15.22
CA GLN A 721 -11.65 17.47 16.59
C GLN A 721 -12.78 17.77 17.56
N ALA A 722 -13.10 16.81 18.43
CA ALA A 722 -14.01 17.03 19.55
C ALA A 722 -13.26 17.73 20.68
N LEU A 723 -13.73 18.90 21.12
CA LEU A 723 -13.07 19.73 22.11
C LEU A 723 -13.89 19.88 23.39
N ASP A 724 -13.22 19.98 24.53
CA ASP A 724 -13.83 20.30 25.81
C ASP A 724 -14.10 21.81 26.00
N ALA A 725 -14.47 22.21 27.22
CA ALA A 725 -14.75 23.61 27.56
C ALA A 725 -13.51 24.52 27.49
N ASP A 726 -12.31 23.95 27.65
CA ASP A 726 -11.03 24.63 27.62
C ASP A 726 -10.39 24.59 26.22
N LYS A 727 -11.15 24.19 25.19
CA LYS A 727 -10.69 24.03 23.80
C LYS A 727 -9.59 22.98 23.63
N MET A 728 -9.48 22.04 24.57
CA MET A 728 -8.56 20.92 24.49
C MET A 728 -9.21 19.73 23.78
N MET A 729 -8.46 19.09 22.88
CA MET A 729 -8.92 17.95 22.10
C MET A 729 -9.15 16.72 22.96
N VAL A 730 -10.39 16.27 23.00
CA VAL A 730 -10.82 14.98 23.57
C VAL A 730 -10.54 13.84 22.59
N GLN A 731 -10.86 14.04 21.31
CA GLN A 731 -10.65 13.06 20.24
C GLN A 731 -10.49 13.75 18.88
N THR A 732 -9.77 13.11 17.95
CA THR A 732 -9.63 13.57 16.55
C THR A 732 -10.15 12.51 15.58
N MET A 733 -10.77 12.97 14.49
CA MET A 733 -11.08 12.14 13.32
C MET A 733 -9.78 11.88 12.55
N ARG A 734 -9.34 10.63 12.49
CA ARG A 734 -8.11 10.19 11.78
C ARG A 734 -8.42 9.75 10.36
N SER A 735 -9.20 10.57 9.67
CA SER A 735 -9.63 10.44 8.28
C SER A 735 -10.15 11.79 7.81
N GLY A 736 -10.34 11.99 6.50
CA GLY A 736 -10.97 13.20 5.96
C GLY A 736 -12.28 12.96 5.22
N THR A 737 -13.12 13.99 5.17
CA THR A 737 -14.37 14.05 4.42
C THR A 737 -14.46 15.37 3.65
N MET A 738 -15.50 15.53 2.84
CA MET A 738 -15.82 16.75 2.11
C MET A 738 -17.33 16.86 1.92
N VAL A 739 -17.78 18.05 1.56
CA VAL A 739 -19.17 18.29 1.11
C VAL A 739 -19.14 19.00 -0.23
N ARG A 740 -20.07 18.64 -1.12
CA ARG A 740 -20.33 19.35 -2.38
C ARG A 740 -21.21 20.59 -2.15
N PRO A 741 -21.23 21.55 -3.08
CA PRO A 741 -22.13 22.70 -3.03
C PRO A 741 -23.58 22.30 -2.74
N GLY A 742 -24.11 22.77 -1.60
CA GLY A 742 -25.46 22.50 -1.15
C GLY A 742 -25.75 21.10 -0.63
N GLU A 743 -24.73 20.26 -0.47
CA GLU A 743 -24.87 18.93 0.12
C GLU A 743 -25.29 19.02 1.60
N LYS A 744 -26.08 18.04 2.03
CA LYS A 744 -26.37 17.80 3.44
C LYS A 744 -25.86 16.41 3.80
N LEU A 745 -24.77 16.36 4.56
CA LEU A 745 -24.13 15.13 4.99
C LEU A 745 -24.27 14.97 6.51
N GLY A 746 -24.33 13.75 7.02
CA GLY A 746 -24.30 13.56 8.46
C GLY A 746 -23.86 12.19 8.91
N CYS A 747 -23.57 12.13 10.20
CA CYS A 747 -23.11 10.95 10.91
C CYS A 747 -23.92 10.73 12.19
N VAL A 748 -23.94 9.47 12.64
CA VAL A 748 -24.59 9.11 13.90
C VAL A 748 -23.70 9.51 15.07
N GLY A 749 -22.38 9.31 14.94
CA GLY A 749 -21.42 9.50 16.01
C GLY A 749 -20.03 9.92 15.54
N CYS A 750 -19.08 9.89 16.45
CA CYS A 750 -17.65 10.02 16.17
C CYS A 750 -17.06 8.61 16.01
N HIS A 751 -16.76 8.23 14.76
CA HIS A 751 -16.20 6.92 14.43
C HIS A 751 -17.17 5.75 14.68
N GLU A 752 -18.47 5.96 14.42
CA GLU A 752 -19.47 4.90 14.48
C GLU A 752 -19.27 3.84 13.40
N GLY A 753 -19.65 2.60 13.70
CA GLY A 753 -19.78 1.57 12.66
C GLY A 753 -20.86 1.97 11.66
N ARG A 754 -20.58 1.89 10.36
CA ARG A 754 -21.53 2.33 9.30
C ARG A 754 -22.76 1.42 9.15
N THR A 755 -22.75 0.26 9.78
CA THR A 755 -23.92 -0.61 9.94
C THR A 755 -24.80 -0.22 11.13
N THR A 756 -24.40 0.79 11.91
CA THR A 756 -25.14 1.26 13.08
C THR A 756 -26.31 2.14 12.65
N THR A 757 -27.52 1.79 13.07
CA THR A 757 -28.71 2.61 12.86
C THR A 757 -28.73 3.81 13.80
N VAL A 758 -29.32 4.92 13.36
CA VAL A 758 -29.64 6.04 14.25
C VAL A 758 -30.53 5.52 15.39
N PRO A 759 -30.20 5.78 16.67
CA PRO A 759 -31.06 5.38 17.79
C PRO A 759 -32.45 5.99 17.68
N SER A 760 -33.48 5.16 17.85
CA SER A 760 -34.88 5.61 17.88
C SER A 760 -35.17 6.45 19.14
N GLY A 761 -36.05 7.45 19.02
CA GLY A 761 -36.63 8.15 20.18
C GLY A 761 -36.00 9.48 20.61
N ARG A 762 -34.96 10.00 19.93
CA ARG A 762 -34.41 11.34 20.22
C ARG A 762 -34.16 12.13 18.94
N ARG A 763 -34.97 13.17 18.69
CA ARG A 763 -34.66 14.16 17.65
C ARG A 763 -33.52 15.06 18.16
N PRO A 764 -32.39 15.18 17.45
CA PRO A 764 -31.31 16.07 17.86
C PRO A 764 -31.81 17.51 17.93
N SER A 765 -31.53 18.19 19.05
CA SER A 765 -31.96 19.58 19.27
C SER A 765 -31.37 20.56 18.27
N THR A 766 -30.25 20.22 17.63
CA THR A 766 -29.60 21.08 16.65
C THR A 766 -30.29 21.09 15.28
N VAL A 767 -31.07 20.06 14.93
CA VAL A 767 -31.78 19.98 13.65
C VAL A 767 -33.03 20.87 13.64
N THR A 768 -33.49 21.36 14.80
CA THR A 768 -34.61 22.30 14.91
C THR A 768 -34.21 23.77 14.74
N ARG A 769 -32.92 24.05 14.50
CA ARG A 769 -32.39 25.40 14.29
C ARG A 769 -31.54 25.48 13.01
N PRO A 770 -31.29 26.67 12.46
CA PRO A 770 -30.36 26.84 11.34
C PRO A 770 -28.94 26.34 11.68
N PRO A 771 -28.16 25.91 10.68
CA PRO A 771 -26.79 25.42 10.90
C PRO A 771 -25.89 26.56 11.38
N SER A 772 -25.08 26.26 12.41
CA SER A 772 -24.08 27.18 12.93
C SER A 772 -23.05 27.56 11.86
N ALA A 773 -22.64 28.84 11.85
CA ALA A 773 -21.45 29.27 11.12
C ALA A 773 -20.18 28.89 11.91
N LEU A 774 -19.06 28.78 11.20
CA LEU A 774 -17.75 28.58 11.82
C LEU A 774 -17.32 29.85 12.57
N THR A 775 -16.88 29.70 13.82
CA THR A 775 -16.25 30.79 14.56
C THR A 775 -14.76 30.82 14.21
N PRO A 776 -14.23 31.91 13.61
CA PRO A 776 -12.82 31.96 13.20
C PRO A 776 -11.85 31.77 14.37
N TRP A 777 -10.71 31.12 14.10
CA TRP A 777 -9.66 30.89 15.10
C TRP A 777 -8.61 32.01 15.03
N TYR A 778 -8.73 32.99 15.95
CA TYR A 778 -7.80 34.10 16.16
C TYR A 778 -7.28 34.74 14.86
N GLY A 779 -8.17 35.39 14.10
CA GLY A 779 -7.86 36.11 12.86
C GLY A 779 -8.34 35.38 11.59
N PRO A 780 -7.87 35.80 10.41
CA PRO A 780 -8.26 35.21 9.14
C PRO A 780 -7.69 33.78 8.99
N GLU A 781 -8.36 32.98 8.16
CA GLU A 781 -7.93 31.63 7.81
C GLU A 781 -6.51 31.63 7.19
N ARG A 782 -5.65 30.69 7.62
CA ARG A 782 -4.26 30.54 7.17
C ARG A 782 -3.69 29.16 7.50
N ASP A 783 -2.69 28.72 6.73
CA ASP A 783 -1.95 27.50 7.04
C ASP A 783 -1.21 27.65 8.38
N PHE A 784 -1.21 26.60 9.19
CA PHE A 784 -0.68 26.65 10.54
C PHE A 784 0.85 26.64 10.54
N SER A 785 1.46 27.70 11.08
CA SER A 785 2.91 27.81 11.25
C SER A 785 3.27 27.96 12.73
N TYR A 786 4.16 27.11 13.24
CA TYR A 786 4.63 27.21 14.62
C TYR A 786 5.32 28.54 14.90
N ALA A 787 6.13 29.01 13.94
CA ALA A 787 6.86 30.27 14.05
C ALA A 787 5.92 31.48 14.11
N ALA A 788 4.77 31.43 13.42
CA ALA A 788 3.79 32.51 13.44
C ALA A 788 2.80 32.41 14.62
N GLU A 789 2.37 31.19 14.98
CA GLU A 789 1.25 30.99 15.90
C GLU A 789 1.67 30.72 17.35
N VAL A 790 2.84 30.10 17.56
CA VAL A 790 3.25 29.56 18.88
C VAL A 790 4.50 30.25 19.41
N GLN A 791 5.53 30.43 18.57
CA GLN A 791 6.78 31.07 18.98
C GLN A 791 6.57 32.45 19.65
N PRO A 792 5.67 33.34 19.16
CA PRO A 792 5.45 34.63 19.79
C PRO A 792 4.93 34.55 21.24
N VAL A 793 4.24 33.45 21.59
CA VAL A 793 3.81 33.20 22.97
C VAL A 793 5.03 32.91 23.86
N PHE A 794 5.95 32.06 23.41
CA PHE A 794 7.18 31.77 24.14
C PHE A 794 8.11 32.97 24.23
N ASP A 795 8.23 33.76 23.16
CA ASP A 795 9.02 34.99 23.15
C ASP A 795 8.55 35.97 24.23
N ARG A 796 7.21 36.11 24.35
CA ARG A 796 6.60 37.02 25.32
C ARG A 796 6.74 36.53 26.76
N HIS A 797 6.54 35.23 27.01
CA HIS A 797 6.33 34.73 28.37
C HIS A 797 7.46 33.84 28.92
N CYS A 798 8.29 33.25 28.07
CA CYS A 798 9.19 32.17 28.49
C CYS A 798 10.67 32.44 28.17
N VAL A 799 10.97 33.06 27.02
CA VAL A 799 12.36 33.26 26.56
C VAL A 799 13.19 34.07 27.55
N GLY A 800 12.60 35.03 28.29
CA GLY A 800 13.32 35.77 29.33
C GLY A 800 14.11 34.89 30.33
N CYS A 801 13.60 33.68 30.62
CA CYS A 801 14.27 32.68 31.46
C CYS A 801 14.84 31.50 30.66
N HIS A 802 14.17 31.09 29.59
CA HIS A 802 14.47 29.90 28.78
C HIS A 802 15.26 30.23 27.50
N ASP A 803 16.32 31.02 27.63
CA ASP A 803 17.18 31.42 26.51
C ASP A 803 18.60 30.84 26.63
N TYR A 804 19.37 30.88 25.55
CA TYR A 804 20.78 30.49 25.54
C TYR A 804 21.57 31.25 26.62
N GLY A 805 22.43 30.54 27.35
CA GLY A 805 23.22 31.10 28.44
C GLY A 805 22.44 31.38 29.73
N LYS A 806 21.11 31.23 29.75
CA LYS A 806 20.30 31.36 30.98
C LYS A 806 20.24 30.03 31.73
N ALA A 807 20.02 30.12 33.05
CA ALA A 807 19.99 28.96 33.93
C ALA A 807 18.90 27.94 33.52
N ALA A 808 17.67 28.40 33.21
CA ALA A 808 16.59 27.52 32.77
C ALA A 808 16.76 27.07 31.30
N GLY A 809 17.45 27.85 30.48
CA GLY A 809 17.85 27.48 29.11
C GLY A 809 18.70 26.20 29.04
N ARG A 810 19.51 25.90 30.07
CA ARG A 810 20.24 24.62 30.17
C ARG A 810 19.32 23.40 30.18
N ALA A 811 18.13 23.55 30.75
CA ALA A 811 17.15 22.48 30.81
C ALA A 811 16.26 22.46 29.56
N LEU A 812 15.87 23.62 29.04
CA LEU A 812 15.01 23.77 27.87
C LEU A 812 15.20 25.17 27.26
N VAL A 813 15.68 25.23 26.03
CA VAL A 813 15.76 26.48 25.24
C VAL A 813 14.45 26.68 24.51
N LEU A 814 13.83 27.86 24.67
CA LEU A 814 12.58 28.25 24.02
C LEU A 814 12.74 29.41 23.05
N ALA A 815 13.98 29.80 22.75
CA ALA A 815 14.28 30.86 21.79
C ALA A 815 13.87 30.48 20.36
N GLY A 816 13.39 31.46 19.60
CA GLY A 816 12.97 31.32 18.20
C GLY A 816 14.11 31.24 17.19
N ASP A 817 15.35 31.02 17.63
CA ASP A 817 16.54 31.00 16.78
C ASP A 817 16.42 29.96 15.65
N PRO A 818 16.58 30.35 14.38
CA PRO A 818 16.58 29.39 13.28
C PRO A 818 17.75 28.40 13.41
N GLY A 819 17.45 27.11 13.40
CA GLY A 819 18.41 26.02 13.25
C GLY A 819 18.49 25.51 11.82
N LEU A 820 19.06 24.32 11.61
CA LEU A 820 19.18 23.70 10.28
C LEU A 820 17.82 23.43 9.66
N VAL A 821 16.90 22.86 10.43
CA VAL A 821 15.54 22.54 9.98
C VAL A 821 14.57 23.46 10.71
N PHE A 822 14.30 23.17 11.98
CA PHE A 822 13.37 23.92 12.80
C PHE A 822 14.09 24.99 13.63
N ASN A 823 13.33 25.84 14.30
CA ASN A 823 13.88 26.74 15.30
C ASN A 823 14.22 26.00 16.62
N ALA A 824 15.04 26.63 17.46
CA ALA A 824 15.58 26.01 18.66
C ALA A 824 14.50 25.55 19.65
N SER A 825 13.44 26.34 19.82
CA SER A 825 12.33 26.00 20.73
C SER A 825 11.57 24.76 20.29
N TYR A 826 11.22 24.64 19.01
CA TYR A 826 10.51 23.48 18.48
C TYR A 826 11.36 22.22 18.63
N SER A 827 12.63 22.28 18.20
CA SER A 827 13.56 21.16 18.33
C SER A 827 13.74 20.75 19.80
N ALA A 828 13.84 21.70 20.74
CA ALA A 828 14.00 21.40 22.16
C ALA A 828 12.74 20.78 22.80
N LEU A 829 11.54 21.25 22.41
CA LEU A 829 10.27 20.69 22.86
C LEU A 829 10.06 19.27 22.33
N ARG A 830 10.39 19.04 21.07
CA ARG A 830 10.22 17.75 20.40
C ARG A 830 11.30 16.73 20.77
N SER A 831 12.56 17.13 20.92
CA SER A 831 13.65 16.24 21.34
C SER A 831 13.46 15.69 22.76
N LYS A 832 12.82 16.49 23.64
CA LYS A 832 12.43 16.06 25.00
C LYS A 832 11.09 15.32 25.04
N SER A 833 10.51 15.05 23.88
CA SER A 833 9.31 14.26 23.69
C SER A 833 9.66 12.89 23.10
N GLY A 834 8.66 12.09 22.72
CA GLY A 834 8.93 10.88 21.93
C GLY A 834 9.18 11.25 20.48
N ALA A 835 10.13 10.56 19.81
CA ALA A 835 10.25 10.64 18.35
C ALA A 835 9.02 10.02 17.65
N ARG A 836 8.40 9.05 18.31
CA ARG A 836 7.19 8.34 17.87
C ARG A 836 6.15 8.34 18.97
N TRP A 837 4.90 8.12 18.57
CA TRP A 837 3.84 7.86 19.52
C TRP A 837 4.09 6.56 20.28
N THR A 838 3.67 6.55 21.54
CA THR A 838 3.80 5.39 22.46
C THR A 838 2.62 5.38 23.42
N PRO A 839 2.14 4.22 23.90
CA PRO A 839 1.14 4.21 24.96
C PRO A 839 1.70 4.82 26.24
N HIS A 840 0.84 5.49 27.03
CA HIS A 840 1.25 5.99 28.34
C HIS A 840 1.34 4.81 29.34
N ARG A 841 2.54 4.55 29.85
CA ARG A 841 2.74 3.52 30.88
C ARG A 841 2.33 4.05 32.26
N PRO A 842 1.49 3.34 33.03
CA PRO A 842 1.16 3.73 34.40
C PRO A 842 2.41 4.00 35.24
N GLY A 843 2.42 5.11 35.98
CA GLY A 843 3.55 5.53 36.82
C GLY A 843 4.71 6.20 36.08
N ALA A 844 4.75 6.16 34.74
CA ALA A 844 5.76 6.88 33.97
C ALA A 844 5.43 8.39 33.89
N PRO A 845 6.44 9.28 33.88
CA PRO A 845 6.19 10.70 33.67
C PRO A 845 5.57 10.95 32.30
N ARG A 846 4.63 11.90 32.22
CA ARG A 846 4.08 12.36 30.94
C ARG A 846 5.18 12.97 30.08
N LYS A 847 5.12 12.69 28.78
CA LYS A 847 6.00 13.33 27.78
C LYS A 847 5.70 14.82 27.72
N LEU A 848 6.68 15.64 27.33
CA LEU A 848 6.53 17.09 27.28
C LEU A 848 5.43 17.49 26.29
N VAL A 849 5.52 16.99 25.06
CA VAL A 849 4.47 17.04 24.04
C VAL A 849 4.07 15.62 23.66
N LYS A 850 2.77 15.35 23.61
CA LYS A 850 2.18 14.06 23.24
C LYS A 850 1.31 14.21 21.99
N ALA A 851 1.94 14.44 20.85
CA ALA A 851 1.24 14.49 19.57
C ALA A 851 0.76 13.09 19.13
N VAL A 852 -0.07 13.03 18.07
CA VAL A 852 -0.50 11.78 17.45
C VAL A 852 0.67 11.13 16.70
N ASP A 853 1.56 11.95 16.15
CA ASP A 853 2.60 11.61 15.18
C ASP A 853 2.01 10.77 14.02
N ASP A 854 2.82 9.94 13.34
CA ASP A 854 2.35 8.86 12.45
C ASP A 854 1.89 7.66 13.31
N GLY A 855 0.96 7.89 14.23
CA GLY A 855 0.49 6.89 15.20
C GLY A 855 -0.18 5.65 14.58
N PRO A 856 -0.51 4.63 15.39
CA PRO A 856 -0.99 3.32 14.93
C PRO A 856 -2.21 3.39 14.02
N ALA A 857 -2.48 2.32 13.27
CA ALA A 857 -3.64 2.22 12.37
C ALA A 857 -4.98 2.27 13.13
N GLU A 858 -4.98 1.72 14.34
CA GLU A 858 -6.19 1.52 15.15
C GLU A 858 -6.78 2.82 15.70
N ILE A 859 -8.10 2.79 15.92
CA ILE A 859 -8.80 3.86 16.62
C ILE A 859 -8.51 3.71 18.10
N LEU A 860 -7.78 4.65 18.68
CA LEU A 860 -7.50 4.63 20.12
C LEU A 860 -8.61 5.32 20.92
N PRO A 861 -8.79 4.95 22.20
CA PRO A 861 -9.72 5.64 23.09
C PRO A 861 -9.46 7.14 23.17
N ALA A 862 -10.52 7.92 23.37
CA ALA A 862 -10.44 9.34 23.63
C ALA A 862 -9.42 9.64 24.76
N TYR A 863 -8.77 10.80 24.66
CA TYR A 863 -7.66 11.21 25.51
C TYR A 863 -6.39 10.33 25.38
N ALA A 864 -6.19 9.52 24.34
CA ALA A 864 -4.94 8.75 24.17
C ALA A 864 -3.71 9.63 23.88
N TRP A 865 -3.92 10.82 23.34
CA TRP A 865 -2.91 11.76 22.83
C TRP A 865 -3.41 13.20 23.00
N GLY A 866 -2.61 14.16 22.54
CA GLY A 866 -2.92 15.58 22.54
C GLY A 866 -2.58 16.30 23.84
N SER A 867 -3.19 17.46 23.98
CA SER A 867 -2.99 18.43 25.05
C SER A 867 -3.26 17.83 26.43
N HIS A 868 -4.31 17.01 26.60
CA HIS A 868 -4.60 16.32 27.88
C HIS A 868 -3.50 15.36 28.36
N ARG A 869 -2.62 14.90 27.47
CA ARG A 869 -1.53 13.97 27.80
C ARG A 869 -0.16 14.62 27.79
N SER A 870 -0.10 15.92 27.48
CA SER A 870 1.15 16.66 27.32
C SER A 870 1.49 17.38 28.62
N ARG A 871 2.65 17.07 29.21
CA ARG A 871 3.13 17.72 30.43
C ARG A 871 3.30 19.24 30.26
N LEU A 872 3.58 19.71 29.05
CA LEU A 872 3.66 21.14 28.76
C LEU A 872 2.36 21.86 29.12
N VAL A 873 1.20 21.23 28.90
CA VAL A 873 -0.10 21.83 29.22
C VAL A 873 -0.31 21.92 30.73
N ASP A 874 0.13 20.91 31.49
CA ASP A 874 0.11 20.95 32.95
C ASP A 874 0.95 22.12 33.48
N VAL A 875 2.09 22.42 32.84
CA VAL A 875 2.98 23.54 33.23
C VAL A 875 2.35 24.90 32.91
N ILE A 876 1.86 25.12 31.68
CA ILE A 876 1.35 26.45 31.28
C ILE A 876 0.00 26.80 31.91
N ARG A 877 -0.77 25.79 32.36
CA ARG A 877 -2.03 26.00 33.10
C ARG A 877 -1.81 26.06 34.61
N GLY A 878 -0.66 25.59 35.10
CA GLY A 878 -0.27 25.62 36.50
C GLY A 878 0.50 26.89 36.88
N GLU A 879 1.03 26.91 38.10
CA GLU A 879 1.95 27.96 38.53
C GLU A 879 3.36 27.66 38.02
N HIS A 880 3.97 28.62 37.33
CA HIS A 880 5.36 28.52 36.88
C HIS A 880 6.10 29.84 37.11
N HIS A 881 6.76 29.98 38.26
CA HIS A 881 7.57 31.14 38.64
C HIS A 881 6.87 32.50 38.46
N GLY A 882 5.57 32.57 38.77
CA GLY A 882 4.78 33.80 38.67
C GLY A 882 4.42 34.24 37.24
N VAL A 883 4.72 33.43 36.21
CA VAL A 883 4.30 33.69 34.83
C VAL A 883 2.83 33.29 34.68
N GLN A 884 2.02 34.20 34.14
CA GLN A 884 0.61 33.96 33.80
C GLN A 884 0.40 34.19 32.30
N LEU A 885 -0.26 33.25 31.64
CA LEU A 885 -0.63 33.36 30.23
C LEU A 885 -2.08 33.81 30.12
N ASP A 886 -2.36 34.67 29.14
CA ASP A 886 -3.73 34.95 28.74
C ASP A 886 -4.36 33.75 28.01
N ARG A 887 -5.68 33.79 27.84
CA ARG A 887 -6.45 32.71 27.24
C ARG A 887 -6.00 32.36 25.82
N GLU A 888 -5.74 33.37 24.98
CA GLU A 888 -5.32 33.13 23.59
C GLU A 888 -3.92 32.49 23.56
N SER A 889 -3.00 32.96 24.40
CA SER A 889 -1.67 32.36 24.54
C SER A 889 -1.74 30.87 24.92
N VAL A 890 -2.63 30.49 25.85
CA VAL A 890 -2.84 29.07 26.21
C VAL A 890 -3.45 28.29 25.04
N GLU A 891 -4.51 28.81 24.41
CA GLU A 891 -5.21 28.13 23.31
C GLU A 891 -4.31 27.93 22.08
N ARG A 892 -3.36 28.83 21.81
CA ARG A 892 -2.36 28.68 20.73
C ARG A 892 -1.44 27.48 20.96
N ILE A 893 -0.90 27.31 22.17
CA ILE A 893 -0.04 26.17 22.51
C ILE A 893 -0.84 24.86 22.53
N VAL A 894 -2.03 24.87 23.13
CA VAL A 894 -2.93 23.70 23.19
C VAL A 894 -3.31 23.24 21.79
N THR A 895 -3.77 24.17 20.95
CA THR A 895 -4.16 23.89 19.57
C THR A 895 -3.01 23.34 18.75
N TRP A 896 -1.80 23.88 18.90
CA TRP A 896 -0.61 23.36 18.22
C TRP A 896 -0.37 21.89 18.55
N ILE A 897 -0.38 21.53 19.84
CA ILE A 897 -0.22 20.13 20.28
C ILE A 897 -1.32 19.25 19.68
N ASP A 898 -2.57 19.71 19.79
CA ASP A 898 -3.75 18.97 19.33
C ASP A 898 -3.78 18.83 17.81
N MET A 899 -3.16 19.74 17.05
CA MET A 899 -3.04 19.68 15.60
C MET A 899 -1.92 18.79 15.09
N ASN A 900 -1.41 17.91 15.96
CA ASN A 900 -0.29 17.04 15.70
C ASN A 900 1.06 17.77 15.61
N ALA A 901 1.18 18.89 16.33
CA ALA A 901 2.40 19.69 16.48
C ALA A 901 3.10 20.07 15.15
N PRO A 902 2.38 20.68 14.18
CA PRO A 902 3.00 21.09 12.92
C PRO A 902 4.01 22.23 13.14
N TYR A 903 5.00 22.36 12.24
CA TYR A 903 5.97 23.44 12.23
C TYR A 903 5.78 24.37 11.02
N TYR A 904 5.91 23.85 9.80
CA TYR A 904 5.79 24.63 8.56
C TYR A 904 4.33 24.69 8.08
N GLY A 905 3.90 25.87 7.61
CA GLY A 905 2.58 26.04 6.99
C GLY A 905 2.56 25.54 5.54
N SER A 906 3.70 25.64 4.85
CA SER A 906 3.85 25.30 3.43
C SER A 906 5.05 24.42 3.11
N TYR A 907 4.89 23.59 2.09
CA TYR A 907 5.92 22.71 1.53
C TYR A 907 6.93 23.46 0.64
N SER A 908 6.76 24.75 0.39
CA SER A 908 7.71 25.51 -0.43
C SER A 908 9.04 25.66 0.31
N THR A 909 10.14 25.61 -0.44
CA THR A 909 11.47 25.82 0.13
C THR A 909 12.41 26.54 -0.84
N PRO A 910 13.23 27.49 -0.34
CA PRO A 910 14.33 28.06 -1.12
C PRO A 910 15.54 27.13 -1.26
N TYR A 911 15.59 26.02 -0.51
CA TYR A 911 16.76 25.14 -0.44
C TYR A 911 16.43 23.68 -0.82
N PRO A 912 15.90 23.43 -2.03
CA PRO A 912 15.40 22.10 -2.41
C PRO A 912 16.49 21.02 -2.41
N ASP A 913 17.74 21.39 -2.68
CA ASP A 913 18.88 20.47 -2.81
C ASP A 913 19.74 20.37 -1.54
N HIS A 914 19.43 21.18 -0.53
CA HIS A 914 20.17 21.15 0.73
C HIS A 914 19.59 20.07 1.67
N PRO A 915 20.35 19.64 2.69
CA PRO A 915 19.86 18.72 3.70
C PRO A 915 18.49 19.11 4.25
N PHE A 916 17.63 18.10 4.40
CA PHE A 916 16.23 18.21 4.82
C PHE A 916 15.31 19.02 3.89
N GLY A 917 15.83 19.56 2.78
CA GLY A 917 15.14 20.55 1.97
C GLY A 917 14.91 21.86 2.71
N ARG A 918 15.66 22.15 3.79
CA ARG A 918 15.46 23.32 4.68
C ARG A 918 16.76 23.97 5.17
N SER A 919 17.86 23.23 5.18
CA SER A 919 19.14 23.76 5.67
C SER A 919 19.63 24.91 4.81
N PRO A 920 20.00 26.07 5.37
CA PRO A 920 20.73 27.07 4.60
C PRO A 920 22.15 26.60 4.30
N LEU A 921 22.72 25.64 5.02
CA LEU A 921 24.03 25.05 4.68
C LEU A 921 23.87 23.88 3.70
N ASP A 922 24.72 23.82 2.69
CA ASP A 922 24.76 22.68 1.77
C ASP A 922 25.46 21.45 2.40
N GLY A 923 25.45 20.32 1.69
CA GLY A 923 26.04 19.07 2.18
C GLY A 923 27.56 19.14 2.40
N ALA A 924 28.29 19.93 1.60
CA ALA A 924 29.73 20.08 1.74
C ALA A 924 30.08 20.92 2.99
N GLN A 925 29.36 22.03 3.19
CA GLN A 925 29.49 22.88 4.36
C GLN A 925 29.15 22.11 5.65
N LEU A 926 28.07 21.31 5.64
CA LEU A 926 27.70 20.48 6.78
C LEU A 926 28.69 19.35 7.05
N GLY A 927 29.20 18.71 5.99
CA GLY A 927 30.27 17.72 6.11
C GLY A 927 31.53 18.30 6.74
N ARG A 928 31.94 19.50 6.30
CA ARG A 928 33.10 20.20 6.88
C ARG A 928 32.85 20.62 8.32
N LEU A 929 31.68 21.19 8.62
CA LEU A 929 31.32 21.57 9.97
C LEU A 929 31.33 20.37 10.92
N SER A 930 30.81 19.22 10.48
CA SER A 930 30.81 17.96 11.24
C SER A 930 32.22 17.51 11.60
N GLN A 931 33.17 17.63 10.67
CA GLN A 931 34.59 17.31 10.91
C GLN A 931 35.22 18.24 11.95
N LEU A 932 34.97 19.55 11.85
CA LEU A 932 35.52 20.55 12.76
C LEU A 932 35.01 20.40 14.18
N VAL A 933 33.72 20.10 14.35
CA VAL A 933 33.11 19.94 15.67
C VAL A 933 33.26 18.52 16.24
N GLY A 934 33.71 17.55 15.42
CA GLY A 934 33.87 16.16 15.81
C GLY A 934 32.54 15.42 16.06
N LYS A 935 31.45 15.85 15.42
CA LYS A 935 30.10 15.30 15.59
C LYS A 935 29.34 15.30 14.26
N PRO A 936 28.59 14.23 13.91
CA PRO A 936 27.75 14.24 12.71
C PRO A 936 26.65 15.30 12.81
N LEU A 937 26.48 16.07 11.74
CA LEU A 937 25.41 17.04 11.54
C LEU A 937 24.77 16.81 10.17
N GLY A 938 23.50 17.20 10.02
CA GLY A 938 22.80 17.10 8.74
C GLY A 938 22.06 15.78 8.53
N ASP A 939 21.89 14.98 9.59
CA ASP A 939 20.95 13.87 9.65
C ASP A 939 19.90 14.07 10.77
N VAL A 940 18.82 13.29 10.71
CA VAL A 940 17.70 13.42 11.67
C VAL A 940 18.13 13.06 13.10
N ALA A 941 19.11 12.15 13.28
CA ALA A 941 19.57 11.75 14.60
C ALA A 941 20.27 12.90 15.33
N SER A 942 21.05 13.71 14.60
CA SER A 942 21.68 14.92 15.17
C SER A 942 20.67 15.94 15.65
N GLU A 943 19.52 16.06 14.97
CA GLU A 943 18.43 16.97 15.36
C GLU A 943 17.59 16.43 16.53
N PHE A 944 17.60 15.11 16.78
CA PHE A 944 16.97 14.51 17.96
C PHE A 944 17.64 14.90 19.27
N GLU A 945 18.84 15.46 19.24
CA GLU A 945 19.50 16.03 20.41
C GLU A 945 19.04 17.49 20.69
N GLY A 946 18.11 18.01 19.88
CA GLY A 946 17.74 19.42 19.84
C GLY A 946 18.57 20.21 18.83
N SER A 947 18.27 21.50 18.64
CA SER A 947 18.96 22.32 17.65
C SER A 947 20.45 22.47 17.99
N GLN A 948 21.32 21.98 17.12
CA GLN A 948 22.77 22.02 17.30
C GLN A 948 23.41 23.33 16.81
N ILE A 949 22.69 24.09 15.99
CA ILE A 949 23.15 25.33 15.35
C ILE A 949 22.14 26.43 15.62
N SER A 950 22.61 27.62 15.98
CA SER A 950 21.80 28.84 15.96
C SER A 950 22.33 29.78 14.89
N PHE A 951 21.52 30.06 13.87
CA PHE A 951 21.86 31.08 12.88
C PHE A 951 21.62 32.50 13.40
N ALA A 952 20.72 32.70 14.37
CA ALA A 952 20.55 34.03 14.98
C ALA A 952 21.75 34.41 15.86
N ARG A 953 22.35 33.42 16.53
CA ARG A 953 23.52 33.59 17.42
C ARG A 953 24.59 32.53 17.14
N PRO A 954 25.35 32.65 16.02
CA PRO A 954 26.31 31.65 15.57
C PRO A 954 27.29 31.16 16.64
N ALA A 955 27.89 32.07 17.41
CA ALA A 955 28.85 31.75 18.47
C ALA A 955 28.25 31.00 19.67
N MET A 956 26.92 31.02 19.84
CA MET A 956 26.21 30.28 20.89
C MET A 956 25.69 28.91 20.43
N SER A 957 26.03 28.50 19.20
CA SER A 957 25.62 27.19 18.66
C SER A 957 26.12 26.05 19.56
N PRO A 958 25.23 25.14 20.03
CA PRO A 958 25.63 24.02 20.87
C PRO A 958 26.75 23.15 20.30
N ALA A 959 26.81 22.96 18.98
CA ALA A 959 27.88 22.23 18.30
C ALA A 959 29.28 22.83 18.51
N LEU A 960 29.38 24.12 18.84
CA LEU A 960 30.65 24.81 19.10
C LEU A 960 31.09 24.74 20.58
N SER A 961 30.29 24.11 21.45
CA SER A 961 30.53 24.12 22.89
C SER A 961 31.89 23.49 23.25
N GLY A 962 32.73 24.29 23.92
CA GLY A 962 34.10 23.93 24.30
C GLY A 962 35.09 23.85 23.13
N LEU A 963 34.67 24.09 21.88
CA LEU A 963 35.57 24.02 20.72
C LEU A 963 36.56 25.19 20.71
N ALA A 964 36.12 26.39 21.12
CA ALA A 964 36.99 27.57 21.22
C ALA A 964 38.22 27.36 22.14
N GLU A 965 38.08 26.52 23.17
CA GLU A 965 39.15 26.20 24.11
C GLU A 965 40.03 25.04 23.60
N ARG A 966 39.43 24.04 22.94
CA ARG A 966 40.12 22.85 22.45
C ARG A 966 40.91 23.09 21.16
N ASP A 967 40.32 23.81 20.21
CA ASP A 967 40.88 24.11 18.89
C ASP A 967 40.34 25.46 18.38
N PRO A 968 41.02 26.58 18.69
CA PRO A 968 40.61 27.92 18.27
C PRO A 968 40.51 28.10 16.75
N ALA A 969 41.35 27.39 15.98
CA ALA A 969 41.35 27.48 14.52
C ALA A 969 40.11 26.78 13.94
N ALA A 970 39.81 25.58 14.43
CA ALA A 970 38.59 24.86 14.05
C ALA A 970 37.32 25.62 14.48
N PHE A 971 37.34 26.26 15.66
CA PHE A 971 36.23 27.12 16.10
C PHE A 971 36.01 28.29 15.15
N ALA A 972 37.07 29.01 14.76
CA ALA A 972 36.96 30.14 13.85
C ALA A 972 36.38 29.73 12.49
N GLU A 973 36.85 28.61 11.93
CA GLU A 973 36.32 28.08 10.67
C GLU A 973 34.85 27.62 10.80
N ALA A 974 34.52 26.89 11.87
CA ALA A 974 33.16 26.42 12.13
C ALA A 974 32.19 27.61 12.30
N LEU A 975 32.60 28.66 13.00
CA LEU A 975 31.83 29.89 13.15
C LEU A 975 31.60 30.57 11.81
N GLN A 976 32.61 30.67 10.94
CA GLN A 976 32.47 31.25 9.59
C GLN A 976 31.46 30.47 8.74
N ILE A 977 31.45 29.14 8.83
CA ILE A 977 30.48 28.30 8.12
C ILE A 977 29.05 28.63 8.60
N ILE A 978 28.82 28.70 9.91
CA ILE A 978 27.50 29.03 10.47
C ILE A 978 27.08 30.46 10.11
N GLU A 979 28.00 31.42 10.16
CA GLU A 979 27.75 32.79 9.72
C GLU A 979 27.40 32.90 8.23
N ALA A 980 28.00 32.06 7.38
CA ALA A 980 27.61 31.96 5.97
C ALA A 980 26.15 31.50 5.83
N GLY A 981 25.72 30.50 6.61
CA GLY A 981 24.32 30.09 6.69
C GLY A 981 23.39 31.20 7.16
N ARG A 982 23.79 31.98 8.18
CA ARG A 982 23.05 33.16 8.66
C ARG A 982 22.87 34.21 7.56
N ARG A 983 23.94 34.55 6.83
CA ARG A 983 23.86 35.49 5.71
C ARG A 983 22.90 34.99 4.63
N ARG A 984 22.99 33.71 4.28
CA ARG A 984 22.11 33.08 3.29
C ARG A 984 20.63 33.09 3.70
N LEU A 985 20.32 32.91 4.98
CA LEU A 985 18.95 33.06 5.49
C LEU A 985 18.44 34.50 5.42
N ALA A 986 19.31 35.49 5.64
CA ALA A 986 18.93 36.90 5.51
C ALA A 986 18.68 37.29 4.04
N GLU A 987 19.49 36.77 3.12
CA GLU A 987 19.37 37.01 1.68
C GLU A 987 18.21 36.23 1.05
N THR A 988 18.01 34.99 1.47
CA THR A 988 16.98 34.07 0.96
C THR A 988 16.24 33.42 2.13
N PRO A 989 15.24 34.09 2.73
CA PRO A 989 14.53 33.59 3.90
C PRO A 989 13.75 32.31 3.62
N ARG A 990 13.66 31.43 4.63
CA ARG A 990 12.78 30.25 4.61
C ARG A 990 11.32 30.64 4.88
N GLU A 991 10.41 29.72 4.61
CA GLU A 991 8.97 29.90 4.83
C GLU A 991 8.61 30.29 6.27
N ASP A 992 9.39 29.85 7.26
CA ASP A 992 9.23 30.22 8.67
C ASP A 992 9.77 31.61 9.02
N MET A 993 10.20 32.40 8.04
CA MET A 993 10.83 33.71 8.22
C MET A 993 10.14 34.81 7.39
N PRO A 994 10.09 36.06 7.90
CA PRO A 994 9.55 37.18 7.16
C PRO A 994 10.27 37.41 5.82
N GLY A 995 9.51 37.79 4.79
CA GLY A 995 10.06 38.15 3.48
C GLY A 995 10.42 36.97 2.57
N TRP A 996 10.14 35.72 2.98
CA TRP A 996 10.23 34.56 2.10
C TRP A 996 9.37 34.73 0.84
N LYS A 997 9.83 34.12 -0.26
CA LYS A 997 9.16 34.08 -1.55
C LYS A 997 9.31 32.68 -2.17
N LEU A 998 8.37 32.33 -3.04
CA LEU A 998 8.49 31.13 -3.87
C LEU A 998 9.74 31.21 -4.75
N THR A 999 10.43 30.08 -4.88
CA THR A 999 11.47 29.90 -5.89
C THR A 999 10.86 29.91 -7.29
N ALA A 1000 11.69 30.06 -8.33
CA ALA A 1000 11.20 29.98 -9.70
C ALA A 1000 10.51 28.64 -10.03
N SER A 1001 11.00 27.52 -9.45
CA SER A 1001 10.39 26.20 -9.64
C SER A 1001 9.06 26.07 -8.91
N ASP A 1002 8.97 26.53 -7.65
CA ASP A 1002 7.71 26.50 -6.91
C ASP A 1002 6.68 27.47 -7.49
N ALA A 1003 7.10 28.64 -7.98
CA ALA A 1003 6.22 29.57 -8.69
C ALA A 1003 5.63 28.95 -9.97
N ARG A 1004 6.40 28.15 -10.72
CA ARG A 1004 5.88 27.40 -11.87
C ARG A 1004 4.83 26.36 -11.46
N ARG A 1005 5.09 25.59 -10.39
CA ARG A 1005 4.14 24.61 -9.86
C ARG A 1005 2.85 25.27 -9.38
N GLN A 1006 2.97 26.39 -8.66
CA GLN A 1006 1.81 27.17 -8.21
C GLN A 1006 1.02 27.70 -9.40
N SER A 1007 1.68 28.28 -10.42
CA SER A 1007 1.02 28.77 -11.62
C SER A 1007 0.28 27.66 -12.39
N LYS A 1008 0.84 26.45 -12.46
CA LYS A 1008 0.15 25.27 -13.02
C LYS A 1008 -1.12 24.94 -12.24
N ALA A 1009 -1.03 24.87 -10.91
CA ALA A 1009 -2.18 24.62 -10.04
C ALA A 1009 -3.26 25.70 -10.16
N ASP A 1010 -2.86 26.97 -10.20
CA ASP A 1010 -3.78 28.11 -10.31
C ASP A 1010 -4.53 28.10 -11.66
N ARG A 1011 -3.80 27.80 -12.75
CA ARG A 1011 -4.38 27.68 -14.11
C ARG A 1011 -5.41 26.57 -14.18
N GLN A 1012 -5.05 25.36 -13.74
CA GLN A 1012 -5.96 24.22 -13.75
C GLN A 1012 -7.16 24.44 -12.82
N GLY A 1013 -6.95 25.05 -11.66
CA GLY A 1013 -8.03 25.42 -10.75
C GLY A 1013 -8.97 26.49 -11.34
N GLU A 1014 -8.47 27.42 -12.16
CA GLU A 1014 -9.31 28.41 -12.83
C GLU A 1014 -10.15 27.79 -13.95
N GLU A 1015 -9.60 26.82 -14.69
CA GLU A 1015 -10.35 26.05 -15.69
C GLU A 1015 -11.55 25.33 -15.06
N GLU A 1016 -11.33 24.68 -13.92
CA GLU A 1016 -12.41 24.04 -13.15
C GLU A 1016 -13.44 25.07 -12.65
N ARG A 1017 -12.99 26.17 -12.03
CA ARG A 1017 -13.91 27.23 -11.55
C ARG A 1017 -14.74 27.81 -12.70
N ALA A 1018 -14.17 27.96 -13.90
CA ALA A 1018 -14.90 28.41 -15.07
C ALA A 1018 -16.00 27.41 -15.49
N VAL A 1019 -15.75 26.11 -15.41
CA VAL A 1019 -16.78 25.07 -15.62
C VAL A 1019 -17.90 25.22 -14.58
N LEU A 1020 -17.56 25.31 -13.30
CA LEU A 1020 -18.54 25.42 -12.21
C LEU A 1020 -19.41 26.68 -12.32
N ARG A 1021 -18.82 27.82 -12.72
CA ARG A 1021 -19.59 29.06 -12.97
C ARG A 1021 -20.62 28.88 -14.08
N ARG A 1022 -20.25 28.24 -15.20
CA ARG A 1022 -21.18 27.95 -16.31
C ARG A 1022 -22.32 27.02 -15.88
N LEU A 1023 -22.03 26.02 -15.06
CA LEU A 1023 -23.06 25.12 -14.52
C LEU A 1023 -24.01 25.88 -13.58
N ALA A 1024 -23.49 26.72 -12.69
CA ALA A 1024 -24.29 27.57 -11.80
C ALA A 1024 -25.17 28.59 -12.56
N GLU A 1025 -24.70 29.12 -13.68
CA GLU A 1025 -25.49 29.99 -14.56
C GLU A 1025 -26.63 29.23 -15.24
N ARG A 1026 -26.37 28.00 -15.72
CA ARG A 1026 -27.40 27.12 -16.30
C ARG A 1026 -28.47 26.75 -15.29
N GLU A 1027 -28.09 26.42 -14.06
CA GLU A 1027 -29.03 26.15 -12.95
C GLU A 1027 -29.94 27.35 -12.67
N ARG A 1028 -29.35 28.55 -12.57
CA ARG A 1028 -30.10 29.79 -12.34
C ARG A 1028 -31.08 30.09 -13.47
N ALA A 1029 -30.68 29.89 -14.73
CA ALA A 1029 -31.54 30.07 -15.88
C ALA A 1029 -32.70 29.05 -15.90
N ALA A 1030 -32.45 27.79 -15.50
CA ALA A 1030 -33.47 26.76 -15.43
C ALA A 1030 -34.50 27.00 -14.32
N GLY A 1031 -34.08 27.53 -13.16
CA GLY A 1031 -34.98 27.87 -12.04
C GLY A 1031 -35.80 29.16 -12.23
N SER A 1032 -35.49 29.96 -13.25
CA SER A 1032 -36.22 31.19 -13.61
C SER A 1032 -37.34 30.98 -14.65
N ARG A 1033 -37.50 29.75 -15.15
CA ARG A 1033 -38.60 29.31 -16.03
C ARG A 1033 -39.56 28.45 -15.22
#